data_AF-A0A0C3AVT8-F1
#
_entry.id   AF-A0A0C3AVT8-F1
#
_cell.length_a   1.000
_cell.length_b   1.000
_cell.length_c   1.000
_cell.angle_alpha   90.00
_cell.angle_beta   90.00
_cell.angle_gamma   90.00
#
_symmetry.space_group_name_H-M   'P 1'
#
loop_
_entity.id
_entity.type
_entity.pdbx_description
1 polymer ?
#
loop_
_entity_poly.entity_id
_entity_poly.type
_entity_poly.pdbx_seq_one_letter_code
_entity_poly.pdbx_strand_id
1 'polypeptide(L)'
;MRVLCLPTELWANVASYLEREDHLSLVHVCRDFHNIFYGSLYSNLLIGPSHPAYWEESQYVESSIFAQLGPETSSLLKRLETDEDLRSRVRTIEIKYLLKQTTYRWEEDPNEPLYDAFVGAIIRICRDCPLLQRVTLSYALIQAKWVIYLASHPRQHLDLYLEGTQLYGRPESMMETVEDNNPEIGPSITVRSLTASYTASAAPLWIEIISRLLSSTSLKRLGLSSTPSFGLLSALNKHRQATSNLESLTVSVLDPCVVDLFVRLPNLRELYVIQTVAFRLLAPSDIPPAHGPTSALTKLEAISIDARLIPAFTSGRNITSIRARDMIPARSNGFAPLTPVNAGTFGRQFGSEVMVRTLEWEKCSRIDEVLDYLLEMNPGIWHLTIIPANEPSQEEFTAYLAKFSQLPELRTLEFPVLIHVPSPSTMAWEMEKCQSLRKDGLKSLVSVSFSAFLTWTRHPEDEVIWRPSGPGTETVKPTYNLIIGPLPFIYREEDKFVESPIFASAASQTSYLLERLEADADLRNRVRTIEIKHLFKETTTYPYQWKEDPTEPLYDAFVGAIIRICRDCPLLQRVTLTHGLIQAKWIIYLASHPDQHLDLHFERTQLYGSPESMMETIEHNIPEVEHGITVRSLTVPDAASTAPLWSETISWLLSSTSLKRLNLSSMSGFGLLGALNKHGEAAISNLESLTVSFLDSRAVDLFARLPDLRELYTIQTRDFQLLVPSDLPLAHGPTSALTKLEAISIDASNGFAPLTPINAQTFGRQFGSEVMVRTLEWEKCSRTDEILDYLLEMNPGIWHLTIVPANQPSPEELMAYLSKFSQLPELRTLKFLALFRAPSPRSIAWEMERCQELRINGAKSLVSVSFSTFFTWTRHPEDEGLWQPSGPGVEVLKQI
;
A
#
# COMPACT_ATOMS: atom_id res chain seq x y z
N MET A 1 18.46 -0.14 3.83
CA MET A 1 19.16 1.06 4.34
C MET A 1 20.26 0.62 5.29
N ARG A 2 21.52 1.04 5.10
CA ARG A 2 22.56 0.84 6.13
C ARG A 2 22.27 1.83 7.26
N VAL A 3 22.09 1.33 8.48
CA VAL A 3 21.94 2.17 9.67
C VAL A 3 23.28 2.89 9.88
N LEU A 4 23.32 4.20 9.62
CA LEU A 4 24.46 5.05 9.93
C LEU A 4 24.42 5.35 11.43
N CYS A 5 25.35 4.80 12.21
CA CYS A 5 25.53 5.19 13.60
C CYS A 5 26.00 6.65 13.64
N LEU A 6 25.36 7.46 14.49
CA LEU A 6 25.80 8.83 14.76
C LEU A 6 27.23 8.83 15.36
N PRO A 7 28.10 9.79 14.99
CA PRO A 7 29.42 9.97 15.58
C PRO A 7 29.38 10.01 17.11
N THR A 8 30.41 9.46 17.75
CA THR A 8 30.49 9.30 19.22
C THR A 8 30.50 10.65 19.94
N GLU A 9 30.98 11.69 19.28
CA GLU A 9 31.04 13.07 19.75
C GLU A 9 29.63 13.68 19.93
N LEU A 10 28.67 13.31 19.07
CA LEU A 10 27.27 13.74 19.22
C LEU A 10 26.62 13.09 20.44
N TRP A 11 26.88 11.81 20.68
CA TRP A 11 26.37 11.11 21.86
C TRP A 11 26.96 11.67 23.15
N ALA A 12 28.25 12.03 23.14
CA ALA A 12 28.89 12.71 24.26
C ALA A 12 28.28 14.10 24.54
N ASN A 13 27.94 14.86 23.49
CA ASN A 13 27.28 16.16 23.63
C ASN A 13 25.83 16.03 24.13
N VAL A 14 25.08 15.02 23.66
CA VAL A 14 23.73 14.70 24.15
C VAL A 14 23.76 14.24 25.62
N ALA A 15 24.72 13.39 25.99
CA ALA A 15 24.91 12.95 27.36
C ALA A 15 25.30 14.12 28.28
N SER A 16 26.22 14.98 27.86
CA SER A 16 26.59 16.20 28.60
C SER A 16 25.43 17.19 28.72
N TYR A 17 24.49 17.22 27.77
CA TYR A 17 23.28 18.02 27.86
C TYR A 17 22.31 17.45 28.91
N LEU A 18 22.05 16.14 28.87
CA LEU A 18 21.22 15.44 29.86
C LEU A 18 21.79 15.58 31.29
N GLU A 19 23.09 15.75 31.44
CA GLU A 19 23.75 15.99 32.74
C GLU A 19 23.67 17.44 33.24
N ARG A 20 23.54 18.44 32.35
CA ARG A 20 23.67 19.88 32.71
C ARG A 20 22.37 20.66 32.74
N GLU A 21 21.29 20.14 32.16
CA GLU A 21 19.96 20.80 32.08
C GLU A 21 19.99 22.24 31.50
N ASP A 22 20.96 22.57 30.66
CA ASP A 22 21.12 23.92 30.10
C ASP A 22 20.59 24.06 28.66
N HIS A 23 19.66 24.98 28.46
CA HIS A 23 19.07 25.33 27.17
C HIS A 23 20.08 25.71 26.07
N LEU A 24 21.24 26.31 26.41
CA LEU A 24 22.27 26.62 25.41
C LEU A 24 22.92 25.37 24.84
N SER A 25 23.09 24.34 25.67
CA SER A 25 23.63 23.04 25.25
C SER A 25 22.64 22.30 24.33
N LEU A 26 21.32 22.42 24.57
CA LEU A 26 20.30 21.92 23.64
C LEU A 26 20.39 22.57 22.27
N VAL A 27 20.53 23.90 22.22
CA VAL A 27 20.66 24.66 20.97
C VAL A 27 21.88 24.21 20.17
N HIS A 28 23.01 23.96 20.83
CA HIS A 28 24.22 23.43 20.18
C HIS A 28 24.00 22.01 19.64
N VAL A 29 23.42 21.10 20.43
CA VAL A 29 23.08 19.74 19.98
C VAL A 29 22.13 19.80 18.77
N CYS A 30 21.06 20.60 18.83
CA CYS A 30 20.12 20.77 17.72
C CYS A 30 20.81 21.32 16.47
N ARG A 31 21.76 22.26 16.61
CA ARG A 31 22.54 22.81 15.50
C ARG A 31 23.48 21.77 14.89
N ASP A 32 24.12 20.93 15.69
CA ASP A 32 25.01 19.87 15.21
C ASP A 32 24.22 18.76 14.51
N PHE A 33 23.10 18.34 15.09
CA PHE A 33 22.14 17.45 14.43
C PHE A 33 21.69 18.05 13.10
N HIS A 34 21.27 19.32 13.09
CA HIS A 34 20.89 20.01 11.87
C HIS A 34 22.02 19.94 10.84
N ASN A 35 23.25 20.34 11.17
CA ASN A 35 24.38 20.34 10.23
C ASN A 35 24.69 18.96 9.63
N ILE A 36 24.58 17.90 10.43
CA ILE A 36 24.87 16.51 10.02
C ILE A 36 23.75 15.96 9.12
N PHE A 37 22.49 16.21 9.50
CA PHE A 37 21.35 15.67 8.78
C PHE A 37 20.90 16.54 7.60
N TYR A 38 21.19 17.83 7.58
CA TYR A 38 20.72 18.78 6.56
C TYR A 38 21.06 18.30 5.14
N GLY A 39 22.30 17.88 4.91
CA GLY A 39 22.73 17.35 3.62
C GLY A 39 21.99 16.07 3.22
N SER A 40 21.82 15.14 4.14
CA SER A 40 21.14 13.87 3.88
C SER A 40 19.62 14.04 3.68
N LEU A 41 19.00 14.95 4.44
CA LEU A 41 17.57 15.25 4.38
C LEU A 41 17.19 15.90 3.05
N TYR A 42 18.02 16.81 2.54
CA TYR A 42 17.72 17.60 1.34
C TYR A 42 18.47 17.13 0.08
N SER A 43 19.20 16.01 0.14
CA SER A 43 19.84 15.44 -1.04
C SER A 43 18.84 15.00 -2.11
N ASN A 44 17.63 14.58 -1.70
CA ASN A 44 16.59 14.08 -2.58
C ASN A 44 15.30 14.82 -2.29
N LEU A 45 14.74 15.51 -3.29
CA LEU A 45 13.53 16.30 -3.12
C LEU A 45 12.38 15.74 -3.95
N LEU A 46 11.18 15.82 -3.38
CA LEU A 46 9.93 15.57 -4.07
C LEU A 46 9.20 16.91 -4.19
N ILE A 47 8.84 17.29 -5.41
CA ILE A 47 8.12 18.52 -5.75
C ILE A 47 6.83 18.13 -6.45
N GLY A 48 5.70 18.49 -5.88
CA GLY A 48 4.40 18.20 -6.46
C GLY A 48 3.31 18.34 -5.41
N PRO A 49 2.04 18.31 -5.81
CA PRO A 49 0.95 18.21 -4.86
C PRO A 49 0.95 16.84 -4.18
N SER A 50 0.47 16.79 -2.93
CA SER A 50 0.33 15.54 -2.15
C SER A 50 -0.60 14.53 -2.81
N HIS A 51 -1.54 15.01 -3.62
CA HIS A 51 -2.49 14.21 -4.40
C HIS A 51 -2.52 14.72 -5.85
N PRO A 52 -2.79 13.85 -6.85
CA PRO A 52 -2.93 14.28 -8.23
C PRO A 52 -4.05 15.32 -8.35
N ALA A 53 -3.69 16.54 -8.73
CA ALA A 53 -4.61 17.66 -8.94
C ALA A 53 -4.30 18.33 -10.27
N TYR A 54 -5.32 18.91 -10.91
CA TYR A 54 -5.15 19.71 -12.12
C TYR A 54 -4.84 21.15 -11.73
N TRP A 55 -4.00 21.81 -12.53
CA TRP A 55 -3.72 23.23 -12.40
C TRP A 55 -4.97 24.06 -12.71
N GLU A 56 -5.26 25.03 -11.85
CA GLU A 56 -6.41 25.93 -11.95
C GLU A 56 -5.97 27.39 -11.91
N GLU A 57 -6.40 28.23 -12.85
CA GLU A 57 -5.97 29.63 -12.91
C GLU A 57 -6.39 30.44 -11.67
N SER A 58 -7.58 30.17 -11.11
CA SER A 58 -8.14 30.89 -9.96
C SER A 58 -7.24 30.80 -8.71
N GLN A 59 -6.51 29.71 -8.56
CA GLN A 59 -5.59 29.47 -7.45
C GLN A 59 -4.18 30.08 -7.68
N TYR A 60 -3.92 30.63 -8.87
CA TYR A 60 -2.66 31.33 -9.20
C TYR A 60 -2.59 32.72 -8.53
N VAL A 61 -3.74 33.27 -8.14
CA VAL A 61 -3.89 34.63 -7.65
C VAL A 61 -4.23 34.57 -6.16
N GLU A 62 -3.25 34.85 -5.28
CA GLU A 62 -3.43 35.64 -4.02
C GLU A 62 -2.24 35.57 -3.02
N SER A 63 -1.27 34.63 -3.11
CA SER A 63 -0.10 34.65 -2.17
C SER A 63 1.24 34.01 -2.60
N SER A 64 1.27 33.16 -3.62
CA SER A 64 2.49 32.51 -4.15
C SER A 64 2.21 31.91 -5.52
N ILE A 65 3.13 32.05 -6.48
CA ILE A 65 3.02 31.34 -7.78
C ILE A 65 3.00 29.81 -7.62
N PHE A 66 3.45 29.28 -6.48
CA PHE A 66 3.48 27.85 -6.18
C PHE A 66 2.34 27.35 -5.28
N ALA A 67 1.37 28.21 -4.92
CA ALA A 67 0.34 27.89 -3.92
C ALA A 67 -0.42 26.59 -4.21
N GLN A 68 -0.67 26.29 -5.49
CA GLN A 68 -1.39 25.11 -5.96
C GLN A 68 -0.69 23.78 -5.69
N LEU A 69 0.60 23.78 -5.40
CA LEU A 69 1.34 22.57 -5.06
C LEU A 69 1.18 22.17 -3.59
N GLY A 70 0.37 22.91 -2.83
CA GLY A 70 0.24 22.76 -1.39
C GLY A 70 1.29 23.58 -0.62
N PRO A 71 1.02 23.84 0.67
CA PRO A 71 1.86 24.72 1.49
C PRO A 71 3.27 24.17 1.68
N GLU A 72 3.45 22.86 1.79
CA GLU A 72 4.76 22.22 1.99
C GLU A 72 5.66 22.40 0.77
N THR A 73 5.15 22.07 -0.43
CA THR A 73 5.91 22.17 -1.68
C THR A 73 6.17 23.63 -2.06
N SER A 74 5.18 24.50 -1.87
CA SER A 74 5.33 25.95 -2.09
C SER A 74 6.41 26.54 -1.17
N SER A 75 6.42 26.16 0.11
CA SER A 75 7.46 26.57 1.07
C SER A 75 8.84 26.03 0.70
N LEU A 76 8.92 24.77 0.27
CA LEU A 76 10.18 24.17 -0.17
C LEU A 76 10.74 24.89 -1.41
N LEU A 77 9.91 25.21 -2.41
CA LEU A 77 10.31 25.93 -3.61
C LEU A 77 10.80 27.35 -3.29
N LYS A 78 10.08 28.09 -2.43
CA LYS A 78 10.52 29.40 -1.94
C LYS A 78 11.85 29.32 -1.19
N ARG A 79 12.04 28.27 -0.38
CA ARG A 79 13.31 28.02 0.31
C ARG A 79 14.41 27.68 -0.68
N LEU A 80 14.17 26.84 -1.68
CA LEU A 80 15.16 26.55 -2.72
C LEU A 80 15.57 27.81 -3.48
N GLU A 81 14.64 28.70 -3.76
CA GLU A 81 14.95 29.96 -4.45
C GLU A 81 15.86 30.88 -3.62
N THR A 82 15.70 30.88 -2.30
CA THR A 82 16.36 31.84 -1.39
C THR A 82 17.57 31.28 -0.62
N ASP A 83 17.60 29.98 -0.35
CA ASP A 83 18.61 29.31 0.46
C ASP A 83 19.68 28.65 -0.42
N GLU A 84 20.84 29.29 -0.53
CA GLU A 84 21.99 28.79 -1.28
C GLU A 84 22.59 27.50 -0.69
N ASP A 85 22.61 27.35 0.65
CA ASP A 85 23.17 26.15 1.27
C ASP A 85 22.28 24.94 0.97
N LEU A 86 20.96 25.12 1.02
CA LEU A 86 20.00 24.11 0.59
C LEU A 86 20.23 23.68 -0.87
N ARG A 87 20.25 24.64 -1.81
CA ARG A 87 20.49 24.35 -3.24
C ARG A 87 21.80 23.60 -3.46
N SER A 88 22.85 23.95 -2.71
CA SER A 88 24.16 23.34 -2.84
C SER A 88 24.19 21.85 -2.43
N ARG A 89 23.14 21.34 -1.77
CA ARG A 89 23.06 19.96 -1.26
C ARG A 89 22.16 19.05 -2.09
N VAL A 90 21.25 19.60 -2.89
CA VAL A 90 20.30 18.83 -3.69
C VAL A 90 21.01 18.07 -4.81
N ARG A 91 20.76 16.76 -4.89
CA ARG A 91 21.32 15.87 -5.91
C ARG A 91 20.26 15.23 -6.80
N THR A 92 19.09 14.93 -6.25
CA THR A 92 17.99 14.37 -7.03
C THR A 92 16.70 15.13 -6.76
N ILE A 93 15.93 15.35 -7.82
CA ILE A 93 14.62 16.00 -7.75
C ILE A 93 13.61 15.13 -8.50
N GLU A 94 12.49 14.83 -7.88
CA GLU A 94 11.34 14.20 -8.51
C GLU A 94 10.20 15.22 -8.53
N ILE A 95 9.68 15.52 -9.72
CA ILE A 95 8.56 16.42 -9.94
C ILE A 95 7.35 15.58 -10.34
N LYS A 96 6.26 15.62 -9.56
CA LYS A 96 5.05 14.83 -9.78
C LYS A 96 3.83 15.69 -10.05
N TYR A 97 2.91 15.15 -10.87
CA TYR A 97 1.54 15.65 -11.02
C TYR A 97 1.42 17.12 -11.42
N LEU A 98 2.31 17.60 -12.28
CA LEU A 98 2.12 18.90 -12.94
C LEU A 98 1.11 18.72 -14.08
N LEU A 99 -0.18 18.59 -13.74
CA LEU A 99 -1.23 18.37 -14.72
C LEU A 99 -1.99 19.66 -14.98
N LYS A 100 -2.56 19.82 -16.17
CA LYS A 100 -3.54 20.86 -16.49
C LYS A 100 -4.77 20.16 -17.06
N GLN A 101 -5.98 20.64 -16.75
CA GLN A 101 -7.19 20.16 -17.39
C GLN A 101 -7.26 20.74 -18.81
N THR A 102 -7.37 19.89 -19.83
CA THR A 102 -6.99 20.28 -21.21
C THR A 102 -8.22 20.32 -22.12
N THR A 103 -8.35 21.35 -22.95
CA THR A 103 -9.17 21.32 -24.16
C THR A 103 -8.41 20.65 -25.30
N TYR A 104 -9.10 20.09 -26.30
CA TYR A 104 -8.49 19.35 -27.43
C TYR A 104 -7.53 20.19 -28.31
N ARG A 105 -7.38 21.51 -28.06
CA ARG A 105 -6.54 22.43 -28.84
C ARG A 105 -5.77 23.39 -27.93
N TRP A 106 -4.59 22.96 -27.50
CA TRP A 106 -3.67 23.72 -26.63
C TRP A 106 -3.34 25.14 -27.12
N GLU A 107 -3.20 25.31 -28.42
CA GLU A 107 -2.85 26.60 -29.04
C GLU A 107 -3.98 27.64 -28.96
N GLU A 108 -5.19 27.22 -28.61
CA GLU A 108 -6.37 28.06 -28.44
C GLU A 108 -6.68 28.31 -26.95
N ASP A 109 -5.88 27.78 -26.03
CA ASP A 109 -6.06 27.93 -24.58
C ASP A 109 -5.50 29.27 -24.09
N PRO A 110 -6.36 30.23 -23.68
CA PRO A 110 -5.92 31.56 -23.22
C PRO A 110 -5.04 31.49 -21.96
N ASN A 111 -5.11 30.39 -21.21
CA ASN A 111 -4.40 30.18 -19.95
C ASN A 111 -3.08 29.43 -20.15
N GLU A 112 -2.71 29.06 -21.38
CA GLU A 112 -1.40 28.45 -21.68
C GLU A 112 -0.23 29.29 -21.12
N PRO A 113 -0.15 30.63 -21.32
CA PRO A 113 1.02 31.40 -20.90
C PRO A 113 1.23 31.41 -19.38
N LEU A 114 0.13 31.41 -18.60
CA LEU A 114 0.20 31.39 -17.13
C LEU A 114 0.67 30.04 -16.60
N TYR A 115 0.14 28.95 -17.16
CA TYR A 115 0.59 27.60 -16.83
C TYR A 115 2.05 27.38 -17.21
N ASP A 116 2.45 27.83 -18.41
CA ASP A 116 3.83 27.73 -18.88
C ASP A 116 4.79 28.54 -17.99
N ALA A 117 4.39 29.72 -17.53
CA ALA A 117 5.16 30.51 -16.57
C ALA A 117 5.28 29.81 -15.21
N PHE A 118 4.21 29.17 -14.73
CA PHE A 118 4.22 28.37 -13.50
C PHE A 118 5.19 27.19 -13.58
N VAL A 119 5.07 26.35 -14.61
CA VAL A 119 5.97 25.21 -14.83
C VAL A 119 7.40 25.71 -15.02
N GLY A 120 7.59 26.78 -15.80
CA GLY A 120 8.87 27.40 -16.04
C GLY A 120 9.59 27.87 -14.78
N ALA A 121 8.87 28.46 -13.82
CA ALA A 121 9.44 28.89 -12.55
C ALA A 121 9.98 27.71 -11.73
N ILE A 122 9.23 26.61 -11.63
CA ILE A 122 9.66 25.38 -10.94
C ILE A 122 10.93 24.84 -11.60
N ILE A 123 10.93 24.74 -12.92
CA ILE A 123 12.03 24.19 -13.71
C ILE A 123 13.31 25.03 -13.56
N ARG A 124 13.19 26.36 -13.51
CA ARG A 124 14.33 27.27 -13.24
C ARG A 124 14.93 27.02 -11.87
N ILE A 125 14.12 27.02 -10.81
CA ILE A 125 14.60 26.74 -9.43
C ILE A 125 15.31 25.39 -9.35
N CYS A 126 14.75 24.36 -9.99
CA CYS A 126 15.34 23.03 -10.01
C CYS A 126 16.69 23.02 -10.74
N ARG A 127 16.78 23.65 -11.93
CA ARG A 127 18.01 23.73 -12.72
C ARG A 127 19.12 24.51 -12.01
N ASP A 128 18.79 25.43 -11.12
CA ASP A 128 19.79 26.25 -10.44
C ASP A 128 20.52 25.49 -9.29
N CYS A 129 20.15 24.23 -9.02
CA CYS A 129 20.82 23.38 -8.04
C CYS A 129 22.18 22.88 -8.58
N PRO A 130 23.34 23.35 -8.06
CA PRO A 130 24.64 23.09 -8.69
C PRO A 130 25.12 21.63 -8.63
N LEU A 131 24.62 20.82 -7.68
CA LEU A 131 24.96 19.41 -7.53
C LEU A 131 23.90 18.45 -8.09
N LEU A 132 22.97 18.95 -8.90
CA LEU A 132 21.89 18.16 -9.45
C LEU A 132 22.41 17.09 -10.43
N GLN A 133 22.18 15.83 -10.07
CA GLN A 133 22.58 14.65 -10.83
C GLN A 133 21.40 14.00 -11.54
N ARG A 134 20.19 14.07 -10.97
CA ARG A 134 18.99 13.43 -11.52
C ARG A 134 17.75 14.28 -11.37
N VAL A 135 16.97 14.36 -12.45
CA VAL A 135 15.60 14.89 -12.43
C VAL A 135 14.66 13.83 -12.97
N THR A 136 13.57 13.58 -12.24
CA THR A 136 12.46 12.75 -12.69
C THR A 136 11.22 13.62 -12.83
N LEU A 137 10.58 13.62 -13.99
CA LEU A 137 9.26 14.20 -14.22
C LEU A 137 8.26 13.06 -14.35
N SER A 138 7.29 12.95 -13.44
CA SER A 138 6.27 11.90 -13.45
C SER A 138 4.87 12.50 -13.56
N TYR A 139 4.09 12.05 -14.54
CA TYR A 139 2.72 12.51 -14.79
C TYR A 139 2.64 14.05 -14.88
N ALA A 140 3.48 14.62 -15.75
CA ALA A 140 3.59 16.05 -15.95
C ALA A 140 3.20 16.43 -17.38
N LEU A 141 2.55 17.56 -17.53
CA LEU A 141 2.36 18.25 -18.79
C LEU A 141 3.37 19.39 -18.86
N ILE A 142 4.24 19.37 -19.86
CA ILE A 142 5.35 20.32 -19.93
C ILE A 142 5.59 20.77 -21.37
N GLN A 143 5.86 22.07 -21.54
CA GLN A 143 6.24 22.57 -22.85
C GLN A 143 7.63 22.04 -23.21
N ALA A 144 7.82 21.63 -24.46
CA ALA A 144 9.06 21.02 -24.91
C ALA A 144 10.32 21.87 -24.63
N LYS A 145 10.19 23.19 -24.62
CA LYS A 145 11.28 24.13 -24.34
C LYS A 145 11.89 23.94 -22.93
N TRP A 146 11.07 23.60 -21.94
CA TRP A 146 11.53 23.39 -20.56
C TRP A 146 12.31 22.09 -20.38
N VAL A 147 12.00 21.06 -21.18
CA VAL A 147 12.78 19.82 -21.23
C VAL A 147 14.19 20.10 -21.76
N ILE A 148 14.30 20.88 -22.84
CA ILE A 148 15.60 21.30 -23.39
C ILE A 148 16.36 22.19 -22.42
N TYR A 149 15.67 23.08 -21.71
CA TYR A 149 16.28 23.95 -20.71
C TYR A 149 16.87 23.14 -19.53
N LEU A 150 16.13 22.16 -19.00
CA LEU A 150 16.65 21.20 -18.01
C LEU A 150 17.85 20.43 -18.55
N ALA A 151 17.76 19.94 -19.79
CA ALA A 151 18.82 19.19 -20.44
C ALA A 151 20.11 20.00 -20.67
N SER A 152 20.05 21.32 -20.52
CA SER A 152 21.16 22.26 -20.71
C SER A 152 21.75 22.74 -19.38
N HIS A 153 21.74 21.90 -18.35
CA HIS A 153 22.21 22.25 -17.01
C HIS A 153 23.71 22.67 -17.02
N PRO A 154 24.09 23.85 -16.50
CA PRO A 154 25.37 24.49 -16.82
C PRO A 154 26.62 23.90 -16.12
N ARG A 155 26.47 22.96 -15.18
CA ARG A 155 27.59 22.54 -14.30
C ARG A 155 27.86 21.04 -14.22
N GLN A 156 26.92 20.20 -14.62
CA GLN A 156 27.01 18.75 -14.41
C GLN A 156 26.28 17.97 -15.51
N HIS A 157 26.71 16.71 -15.68
CA HIS A 157 26.01 15.71 -16.46
C HIS A 157 24.74 15.27 -15.73
N LEU A 158 23.60 15.69 -16.26
CA LEU A 158 22.28 15.39 -15.70
C LEU A 158 21.73 14.07 -16.27
N ASP A 159 21.08 13.27 -15.43
CA ASP A 159 20.22 12.17 -15.86
C ASP A 159 18.75 12.62 -15.76
N LEU A 160 18.03 12.58 -16.87
CA LEU A 160 16.64 13.00 -16.98
C LEU A 160 15.71 11.79 -17.21
N TYR A 161 14.68 11.66 -16.39
CA TYR A 161 13.66 10.63 -16.47
C TYR A 161 12.29 11.27 -16.69
N LEU A 162 11.56 10.82 -17.70
CA LEU A 162 10.24 11.34 -18.09
C LEU A 162 9.25 10.19 -18.09
N GLU A 163 8.40 10.10 -17.07
CA GLU A 163 7.42 9.03 -16.89
C GLU A 163 6.00 9.58 -17.00
N GLY A 164 5.17 9.03 -17.88
CA GLY A 164 3.80 9.52 -18.05
C GLY A 164 3.74 11.00 -18.45
N THR A 165 4.82 11.54 -19.02
CA THR A 165 4.97 12.97 -19.34
C THR A 165 4.34 13.28 -20.70
N GLN A 166 3.55 14.34 -20.77
CA GLN A 166 2.93 14.86 -21.97
C GLN A 166 3.62 16.16 -22.41
N LEU A 167 4.03 16.21 -23.68
CA LEU A 167 4.63 17.41 -24.28
C LEU A 167 3.60 18.20 -25.07
N TYR A 168 3.61 19.52 -24.88
CA TYR A 168 2.85 20.49 -25.68
C TYR A 168 3.76 21.60 -26.23
N GLY A 169 3.16 22.49 -27.03
CA GLY A 169 3.82 23.61 -27.69
C GLY A 169 4.16 23.31 -29.16
N ARG A 170 4.92 24.23 -29.77
CA ARG A 170 5.38 24.12 -31.16
C ARG A 170 6.89 23.85 -31.20
N PRO A 171 7.41 23.11 -32.20
CA PRO A 171 8.85 22.89 -32.32
C PRO A 171 9.68 24.18 -32.35
N GLU A 172 9.13 25.25 -32.93
CA GLU A 172 9.74 26.56 -33.04
C GLU A 172 9.94 27.24 -31.67
N SER A 173 9.05 26.99 -30.69
CA SER A 173 9.16 27.60 -29.36
C SER A 173 10.29 27.02 -28.51
N MET A 174 10.94 25.94 -28.95
CA MET A 174 12.14 25.39 -28.31
C MET A 174 13.38 26.28 -28.49
N MET A 175 13.32 27.29 -29.37
CA MET A 175 14.37 28.32 -29.54
C MET A 175 14.23 29.48 -28.54
N GLU A 176 13.07 29.62 -27.88
CA GLU A 176 12.72 30.81 -27.08
C GLU A 176 13.33 30.82 -25.66
N THR A 177 14.09 29.80 -25.26
CA THR A 177 14.55 29.62 -23.87
C THR A 177 15.82 30.37 -23.50
N VAL A 178 16.25 31.39 -24.27
CA VAL A 178 17.54 32.03 -24.04
C VAL A 178 17.40 33.47 -23.54
N GLU A 179 17.87 33.71 -22.32
CA GLU A 179 18.31 35.03 -21.82
C GLU A 179 19.69 35.43 -22.39
N ASP A 180 20.28 34.64 -23.28
CA ASP A 180 21.57 34.88 -23.93
C ASP A 180 21.44 35.07 -25.45
N ASN A 181 22.20 36.04 -25.97
CA ASN A 181 22.09 36.70 -27.27
C ASN A 181 22.42 35.86 -28.53
N ASN A 182 22.01 34.58 -28.62
CA ASN A 182 22.11 33.83 -29.88
C ASN A 182 20.98 32.80 -30.08
N PRO A 183 19.81 33.21 -30.59
CA PRO A 183 18.65 32.34 -30.78
C PRO A 183 18.84 31.24 -31.83
N GLU A 184 19.88 31.30 -32.66
CA GLU A 184 20.14 30.30 -33.73
C GLU A 184 20.77 28.99 -33.23
N ILE A 185 21.39 28.96 -32.04
CA ILE A 185 22.15 27.80 -31.54
C ILE A 185 21.46 27.12 -30.34
N GLY A 186 20.61 27.83 -29.60
CA GLY A 186 19.99 27.33 -28.37
C GLY A 186 21.02 27.04 -27.27
N PRO A 187 20.57 26.68 -26.05
CA PRO A 187 21.48 26.38 -24.95
C PRO A 187 22.25 25.07 -25.19
N SER A 188 23.53 25.03 -24.79
CA SER A 188 24.36 23.83 -24.91
C SER A 188 23.82 22.71 -24.03
N ILE A 189 23.35 21.64 -24.65
CA ILE A 189 22.81 20.46 -23.98
C ILE A 189 23.96 19.67 -23.31
N THR A 190 23.86 19.45 -22.01
CA THR A 190 24.85 18.76 -21.16
C THR A 190 24.34 17.44 -20.56
N VAL A 191 23.05 17.14 -20.76
CA VAL A 191 22.40 15.92 -20.27
C VAL A 191 23.16 14.68 -20.76
N ARG A 192 23.38 13.75 -19.84
CA ARG A 192 24.08 12.49 -20.11
C ARG A 192 23.11 11.37 -20.46
N SER A 193 21.96 11.34 -19.79
CA SER A 193 20.96 10.29 -19.95
C SER A 193 19.57 10.91 -20.09
N LEU A 194 18.81 10.44 -21.07
CA LEU A 194 17.36 10.65 -21.14
C LEU A 194 16.66 9.30 -21.17
N THR A 195 15.70 9.08 -20.27
CA THR A 195 14.79 7.93 -20.33
C THR A 195 13.36 8.44 -20.32
N ALA A 196 12.59 8.12 -21.37
CA ALA A 196 11.20 8.51 -21.50
C ALA A 196 10.29 7.28 -21.64
N SER A 197 9.27 7.19 -20.79
CA SER A 197 8.29 6.11 -20.76
C SER A 197 6.85 6.60 -20.68
N TYR A 198 5.96 5.93 -21.43
CA TYR A 198 4.53 6.23 -21.46
C TYR A 198 4.21 7.68 -21.84
N THR A 199 4.83 8.17 -22.91
CA THR A 199 4.68 9.54 -23.37
C THR A 199 3.49 9.68 -24.31
N ALA A 200 2.41 10.35 -23.89
CA ALA A 200 1.32 10.75 -24.78
C ALA A 200 1.64 12.15 -25.34
N SER A 201 2.21 12.25 -26.54
CA SER A 201 2.50 13.55 -27.16
C SER A 201 2.56 13.44 -28.69
N ALA A 202 2.42 14.58 -29.36
CA ALA A 202 2.57 14.65 -30.81
C ALA A 202 4.00 14.26 -31.24
N ALA A 203 4.12 13.33 -32.19
CA ALA A 203 5.40 12.84 -32.71
C ALA A 203 6.41 13.96 -33.12
N PRO A 204 6.00 15.11 -33.71
CA PRO A 204 6.93 16.16 -34.12
C PRO A 204 7.76 16.76 -32.98
N LEU A 205 7.18 16.94 -31.79
CA LEU A 205 7.88 17.52 -30.63
C LEU A 205 8.97 16.59 -30.12
N TRP A 206 8.66 15.30 -30.00
CA TRP A 206 9.65 14.29 -29.62
C TRP A 206 10.78 14.19 -30.64
N ILE A 207 10.47 14.21 -31.94
CA ILE A 207 11.49 14.20 -32.99
C ILE A 207 12.45 15.37 -32.83
N GLU A 208 11.96 16.57 -32.56
CA GLU A 208 12.81 17.76 -32.37
C GLU A 208 13.67 17.67 -31.10
N ILE A 209 13.10 17.30 -29.95
CA ILE A 209 13.86 17.14 -28.71
C ILE A 209 14.97 16.11 -28.89
N ILE A 210 14.62 14.93 -29.41
CA ILE A 210 15.58 13.84 -29.64
C ILE A 210 16.67 14.29 -30.62
N SER A 211 16.32 15.04 -31.66
CA SER A 211 17.26 15.54 -32.66
C SER A 211 18.33 16.43 -32.00
N ARG A 212 17.90 17.41 -31.18
CA ARG A 212 18.82 18.28 -30.44
C ARG A 212 19.68 17.51 -29.44
N LEU A 213 19.08 16.58 -28.69
CA LEU A 213 19.82 15.75 -27.74
C LEU A 213 20.89 14.89 -28.42
N LEU A 214 20.58 14.29 -29.57
CA LEU A 214 21.52 13.46 -30.32
C LEU A 214 22.65 14.28 -30.97
N SER A 215 22.41 15.57 -31.23
CA SER A 215 23.45 16.50 -31.67
C SER A 215 24.43 16.88 -30.54
N SER A 216 24.06 16.67 -29.27
CA SER A 216 24.94 16.93 -28.13
C SER A 216 26.05 15.89 -28.03
N THR A 217 27.24 16.36 -27.66
CA THR A 217 28.40 15.51 -27.36
C THR A 217 28.30 14.83 -26.00
N SER A 218 27.41 15.28 -25.12
CA SER A 218 27.27 14.81 -23.74
C SER A 218 26.33 13.63 -23.58
N LEU A 219 25.38 13.44 -24.50
CA LEU A 219 24.40 12.37 -24.42
C LEU A 219 25.06 10.99 -24.63
N LYS A 220 24.98 10.15 -23.60
CA LYS A 220 25.50 8.77 -23.60
C LYS A 220 24.40 7.72 -23.58
N ARG A 221 23.25 8.03 -22.99
CA ARG A 221 22.15 7.07 -22.83
C ARG A 221 20.83 7.69 -23.28
N LEU A 222 20.08 6.94 -24.09
CA LEU A 222 18.78 7.35 -24.61
C LEU A 222 17.82 6.18 -24.53
N GLY A 223 16.77 6.31 -23.74
CA GLY A 223 15.70 5.33 -23.66
C GLY A 223 14.35 5.92 -24.05
N LEU A 224 13.70 5.31 -25.03
CA LEU A 224 12.43 5.75 -25.60
C LEU A 224 11.49 4.54 -25.70
N SER A 225 10.71 4.28 -24.65
CA SER A 225 9.88 3.07 -24.60
C SER A 225 8.58 3.14 -25.40
N SER A 226 8.16 4.34 -25.81
CA SER A 226 6.91 4.60 -26.55
C SER A 226 7.12 5.27 -27.92
N THR A 227 8.35 5.60 -28.31
CA THR A 227 8.64 6.22 -29.61
C THR A 227 8.98 5.15 -30.65
N PRO A 228 8.37 5.16 -31.85
CA PRO A 228 8.74 4.25 -32.92
C PRO A 228 10.15 4.60 -33.46
N SER A 229 10.88 3.59 -33.92
CA SER A 229 12.21 3.71 -34.54
C SER A 229 12.28 4.72 -35.68
N PHE A 230 11.22 4.85 -36.48
CA PHE A 230 11.11 5.88 -37.52
C PHE A 230 11.26 7.31 -37.00
N GLY A 231 10.76 7.61 -35.80
CA GLY A 231 10.89 8.93 -35.19
C GLY A 231 12.34 9.24 -34.82
N LEU A 232 13.07 8.24 -34.34
CA LEU A 232 14.50 8.34 -34.02
C LEU A 232 15.36 8.54 -35.28
N LEU A 233 15.06 7.80 -36.35
CA LEU A 233 15.74 7.97 -37.64
C LEU A 233 15.47 9.37 -38.22
N SER A 234 14.22 9.84 -38.15
CA SER A 234 13.84 11.19 -38.57
C SER A 234 14.61 12.26 -37.80
N ALA A 235 14.77 12.08 -36.49
CA ALA A 235 15.55 12.98 -35.63
C ALA A 235 17.04 13.02 -36.02
N LEU A 236 17.66 11.89 -36.35
CA LEU A 236 19.04 11.84 -36.83
C LEU A 236 19.21 12.42 -38.23
N ASN A 237 18.20 12.26 -39.10
CA ASN A 237 18.26 12.77 -40.47
C ASN A 237 18.26 14.30 -40.55
N LYS A 238 17.70 14.99 -39.54
CA LYS A 238 17.80 16.46 -39.44
C LYS A 238 19.25 16.94 -39.33
N HIS A 239 20.13 16.17 -38.70
CA HIS A 239 21.55 16.52 -38.55
C HIS A 239 22.42 15.61 -39.42
N ARG A 240 22.46 15.89 -40.73
CA ARG A 240 23.15 15.08 -41.76
C ARG A 240 24.64 14.78 -41.52
N GLN A 241 25.29 15.43 -40.55
CA GLN A 241 26.74 15.31 -40.28
C GLN A 241 27.09 14.89 -38.85
N ALA A 242 26.13 14.72 -37.93
CA ALA A 242 26.43 14.41 -36.54
C ALA A 242 26.42 12.89 -36.29
N THR A 243 27.59 12.30 -36.00
CA THR A 243 27.66 10.97 -35.38
C THR A 243 27.39 11.12 -33.90
N SER A 244 26.44 10.35 -33.37
CA SER A 244 26.11 10.46 -31.94
C SER A 244 27.19 9.82 -31.06
N ASN A 245 27.41 10.42 -29.89
CA ASN A 245 28.25 9.86 -28.82
C ASN A 245 27.50 8.83 -27.95
N LEU A 246 26.31 8.44 -28.38
CA LEU A 246 25.43 7.51 -27.70
C LEU A 246 26.11 6.15 -27.51
N GLU A 247 26.11 5.68 -26.26
CA GLU A 247 26.67 4.39 -25.83
C GLU A 247 25.57 3.38 -25.50
N SER A 248 24.39 3.85 -25.07
CA SER A 248 23.26 2.99 -24.70
C SER A 248 21.95 3.49 -25.33
N LEU A 249 21.24 2.60 -26.02
CA LEU A 249 19.98 2.90 -26.68
C LEU A 249 18.91 1.90 -26.25
N THR A 250 17.80 2.41 -25.73
CA THR A 250 16.59 1.63 -25.47
C THR A 250 15.47 2.10 -26.40
N VAL A 251 14.89 1.20 -27.18
CA VAL A 251 13.79 1.49 -28.11
C VAL A 251 12.62 0.54 -27.89
N SER A 252 11.44 0.99 -28.32
CA SER A 252 10.22 0.19 -28.27
C SER A 252 10.30 -0.99 -29.24
N VAL A 253 10.57 -0.74 -30.52
CA VAL A 253 10.53 -1.69 -31.65
C VAL A 253 11.70 -1.41 -32.60
N LEU A 254 12.17 -2.44 -33.30
CA LEU A 254 13.05 -2.31 -34.47
C LEU A 254 12.25 -2.52 -35.76
N ASP A 255 12.30 -1.57 -36.68
CA ASP A 255 11.76 -1.68 -38.04
C ASP A 255 12.90 -1.78 -39.08
N PRO A 256 12.64 -2.12 -40.36
CA PRO A 256 13.70 -2.20 -41.38
C PRO A 256 14.39 -0.87 -41.69
N CYS A 257 13.79 0.27 -41.35
CA CYS A 257 14.42 1.57 -41.53
C CYS A 257 15.51 1.81 -40.46
N VAL A 258 15.60 0.97 -39.42
CA VAL A 258 16.64 1.03 -38.37
C VAL A 258 18.05 0.72 -38.88
N VAL A 259 18.19 0.11 -40.06
CA VAL A 259 19.51 -0.19 -40.64
C VAL A 259 20.35 1.08 -40.81
N ASP A 260 19.73 2.16 -41.31
CA ASP A 260 20.36 3.47 -41.47
C ASP A 260 20.67 4.16 -40.13
N LEU A 261 19.89 3.84 -39.08
CA LEU A 261 20.09 4.35 -37.73
C LEU A 261 21.41 3.80 -37.15
N PHE A 262 21.70 2.51 -37.32
CA PHE A 262 22.88 1.87 -36.72
C PHE A 262 24.21 2.36 -37.27
N VAL A 263 24.26 2.71 -38.57
CA VAL A 263 25.45 3.32 -39.18
C VAL A 263 25.78 4.67 -38.52
N ARG A 264 24.78 5.37 -38.00
CA ARG A 264 24.93 6.70 -37.35
C ARG A 264 25.20 6.63 -35.85
N LEU A 265 25.24 5.43 -35.28
CA LEU A 265 25.53 5.19 -33.86
C LEU A 265 26.82 4.36 -33.68
N PRO A 266 27.99 4.83 -34.16
CA PRO A 266 29.23 4.05 -34.16
C PRO A 266 29.78 3.78 -32.76
N ASN A 267 29.31 4.50 -31.74
CA ASN A 267 29.73 4.36 -30.35
C ASN A 267 28.82 3.49 -29.49
N LEU A 268 27.76 2.91 -30.09
CA LEU A 268 26.78 2.14 -29.35
C LEU A 268 27.40 0.86 -28.78
N ARG A 269 27.28 0.69 -27.47
CA ARG A 269 27.73 -0.47 -26.69
C ARG A 269 26.57 -1.32 -26.20
N GLU A 270 25.44 -0.70 -25.89
CA GLU A 270 24.27 -1.37 -25.33
C GLU A 270 23.02 -1.07 -26.17
N LEU A 271 22.27 -2.10 -26.54
CA LEU A 271 21.01 -1.97 -27.27
C LEU A 271 19.89 -2.76 -26.57
N TYR A 272 18.85 -2.08 -26.14
CA TYR A 272 17.67 -2.67 -25.50
C TYR A 272 16.41 -2.45 -26.34
N VAL A 273 15.65 -3.51 -26.59
CA VAL A 273 14.39 -3.48 -27.35
C VAL A 273 13.27 -4.03 -26.46
N ILE A 274 12.28 -3.18 -26.14
CA ILE A 274 11.29 -3.46 -25.09
C ILE A 274 10.11 -4.30 -25.61
N GLN A 275 9.57 -3.98 -26.78
CA GLN A 275 8.44 -4.68 -27.38
C GLN A 275 8.83 -5.27 -28.72
N THR A 276 8.60 -6.56 -28.86
CA THR A 276 8.71 -7.26 -30.14
C THR A 276 7.29 -7.51 -30.63
N VAL A 277 6.50 -6.47 -30.89
CA VAL A 277 5.17 -6.68 -31.45
C VAL A 277 5.33 -7.48 -32.74
N ALA A 278 4.48 -8.49 -32.93
CA ALA A 278 4.45 -9.39 -34.08
C ALA A 278 4.13 -8.64 -35.37
N PHE A 279 5.07 -7.85 -35.88
CA PHE A 279 5.11 -7.42 -37.25
C PHE A 279 6.32 -8.09 -37.87
N ARG A 280 6.05 -9.04 -38.77
CA ARG A 280 6.99 -9.46 -39.83
C ARG A 280 7.67 -8.19 -40.32
N LEU A 281 9.01 -8.05 -40.32
CA LEU A 281 9.69 -7.14 -41.24
C LEU A 281 11.24 -7.11 -41.11
N LEU A 282 11.86 -7.39 -39.95
CA LEU A 282 13.34 -7.40 -39.86
C LEU A 282 13.90 -8.82 -39.99
N ALA A 283 14.49 -9.12 -41.14
CA ALA A 283 15.27 -10.33 -41.36
C ALA A 283 16.69 -10.17 -40.77
N PRO A 284 17.34 -11.26 -40.31
CA PRO A 284 18.74 -11.22 -39.89
C PRO A 284 19.69 -10.60 -40.94
N SER A 285 19.35 -10.75 -42.23
CA SER A 285 20.09 -10.16 -43.36
C SER A 285 20.01 -8.65 -43.45
N ASP A 286 19.02 -8.01 -42.81
CA ASP A 286 18.82 -6.57 -42.88
C ASP A 286 19.80 -5.84 -41.96
N ILE A 287 20.27 -6.50 -40.89
CA ILE A 287 21.22 -5.91 -39.96
C ILE A 287 22.61 -5.90 -40.61
N PRO A 288 23.30 -4.74 -40.66
CA PRO A 288 24.61 -4.66 -41.31
C PRO A 288 25.62 -5.61 -40.67
N PRO A 289 26.58 -6.15 -41.44
CA PRO A 289 27.61 -7.01 -40.89
C PRO A 289 28.51 -6.23 -39.91
N ALA A 290 29.26 -6.94 -39.07
CA ALA A 290 30.24 -6.30 -38.19
C ALA A 290 31.51 -5.85 -38.90
N HIS A 291 31.80 -6.44 -40.06
CA HIS A 291 33.00 -6.19 -40.87
C HIS A 291 32.62 -5.72 -42.28
N GLY A 292 33.49 -4.91 -42.89
CA GLY A 292 33.31 -4.42 -44.26
C GLY A 292 32.85 -2.96 -44.36
N PRO A 293 32.61 -2.45 -45.58
CA PRO A 293 32.34 -1.03 -45.82
C PRO A 293 30.97 -0.55 -45.29
N THR A 294 30.06 -1.48 -45.01
CA THR A 294 28.75 -1.20 -44.40
C THR A 294 28.72 -1.55 -42.92
N SER A 295 29.88 -1.73 -42.27
CA SER A 295 29.93 -2.17 -40.88
C SER A 295 29.27 -1.18 -39.92
N ALA A 296 28.46 -1.72 -39.01
CA ALA A 296 27.78 -0.94 -37.98
C ALA A 296 27.80 -1.68 -36.65
N LEU A 297 27.67 -0.91 -35.56
CA LEU A 297 27.60 -1.44 -34.18
C LEU A 297 28.85 -2.26 -33.78
N THR A 298 30.04 -1.87 -34.24
CA THR A 298 31.28 -2.64 -33.98
C THR A 298 31.70 -2.65 -32.51
N LYS A 299 31.24 -1.67 -31.72
CA LYS A 299 31.48 -1.55 -30.28
C LYS A 299 30.37 -2.16 -29.42
N LEU A 300 29.39 -2.81 -30.03
CA LEU A 300 28.27 -3.41 -29.31
C LEU A 300 28.80 -4.54 -28.42
N GLU A 301 28.49 -4.45 -27.13
CA GLU A 301 28.95 -5.34 -26.06
C GLU A 301 27.76 -6.01 -25.35
N ALA A 302 26.58 -5.38 -25.32
CA ALA A 302 25.38 -5.89 -24.66
C ALA A 302 24.10 -5.68 -25.49
N ILE A 303 23.22 -6.68 -25.49
CA ILE A 303 21.93 -6.62 -26.20
C ILE A 303 20.79 -7.16 -25.34
N SER A 304 19.59 -6.58 -25.49
CA SER A 304 18.33 -7.10 -24.97
C SER A 304 17.29 -7.12 -26.09
N ILE A 305 17.02 -8.28 -26.69
CA ILE A 305 16.23 -8.39 -27.93
C ILE A 305 15.42 -9.70 -28.00
N ASP A 306 14.54 -9.84 -29.00
CA ASP A 306 13.91 -11.13 -29.33
C ASP A 306 14.99 -12.18 -29.61
N ALA A 307 14.79 -13.40 -29.09
CA ALA A 307 15.73 -14.50 -29.29
C ALA A 307 16.07 -14.77 -30.77
N ARG A 308 15.12 -14.51 -31.69
CA ARG A 308 15.30 -14.66 -33.15
C ARG A 308 16.28 -13.71 -33.79
N LEU A 309 16.53 -12.58 -33.15
CA LEU A 309 17.42 -11.54 -33.66
C LEU A 309 18.84 -11.65 -33.09
N ILE A 310 19.07 -12.48 -32.06
CA ILE A 310 20.40 -12.69 -31.46
C ILE A 310 21.47 -12.98 -32.52
N PRO A 311 21.31 -13.92 -33.47
CA PRO A 311 22.37 -14.22 -34.44
C PRO A 311 22.76 -13.00 -35.29
N ALA A 312 21.81 -12.11 -35.56
CA ALA A 312 22.03 -10.94 -36.40
C ALA A 312 22.84 -9.83 -35.68
N PHE A 313 22.66 -9.69 -34.38
CA PHE A 313 23.37 -8.71 -33.56
C PHE A 313 24.69 -9.23 -32.96
N THR A 314 24.91 -10.54 -32.96
CA THR A 314 26.11 -11.16 -32.40
C THR A 314 27.18 -11.44 -33.45
N SER A 315 26.78 -11.84 -34.67
CA SER A 315 27.69 -12.22 -35.76
C SER A 315 28.80 -11.19 -35.99
N GLY A 316 30.06 -11.59 -35.72
CA GLY A 316 31.26 -10.78 -35.92
C GLY A 316 31.45 -9.63 -34.92
N ARG A 317 30.73 -9.62 -33.80
CA ARG A 317 30.82 -8.57 -32.75
C ARG A 317 31.26 -9.13 -31.41
N ASN A 318 31.80 -8.28 -30.54
CA ASN A 318 32.28 -8.64 -29.19
C ASN A 318 31.18 -8.59 -28.12
N ILE A 319 30.07 -9.30 -28.33
CA ILE A 319 28.95 -9.35 -27.38
C ILE A 319 29.30 -10.20 -26.16
N THR A 320 29.22 -9.61 -24.99
CA THR A 320 29.50 -10.27 -23.69
C THR A 320 28.25 -10.48 -22.86
N SER A 321 27.16 -9.74 -23.15
CA SER A 321 25.90 -9.82 -22.42
C SER A 321 24.70 -9.90 -23.36
N ILE A 322 23.84 -10.89 -23.15
CA ILE A 322 22.61 -11.10 -23.91
C ILE A 322 21.45 -11.23 -22.93
N ARG A 323 20.42 -10.40 -23.11
CA ARG A 323 19.09 -10.58 -22.55
C ARG A 323 18.12 -10.93 -23.69
N ALA A 324 17.33 -11.96 -23.49
CA ALA A 324 16.38 -12.43 -24.49
C ALA A 324 15.05 -12.81 -23.87
N ARG A 325 13.99 -12.80 -24.67
CA ARG A 325 12.68 -13.29 -24.27
C ARG A 325 12.06 -14.10 -25.40
N ASP A 326 11.49 -15.26 -25.10
CA ASP A 326 10.65 -15.95 -26.09
C ASP A 326 9.30 -15.26 -26.20
N MET A 327 8.88 -15.03 -27.43
CA MET A 327 7.53 -14.60 -27.75
C MET A 327 6.57 -15.78 -27.61
N ILE A 328 5.75 -15.80 -26.55
CA ILE A 328 4.59 -16.69 -26.48
C ILE A 328 3.61 -16.21 -27.56
N PRO A 329 3.20 -17.04 -28.53
CA PRO A 329 2.25 -16.63 -29.55
C PRO A 329 0.98 -16.16 -28.86
N ALA A 330 0.67 -14.87 -28.99
CA ALA A 330 -0.66 -14.38 -28.69
C ALA A 330 -1.66 -15.19 -29.52
N ARG A 331 -2.82 -15.54 -28.95
CA ARG A 331 -3.90 -16.31 -29.58
C ARG A 331 -4.56 -15.56 -30.77
N SER A 332 -3.79 -14.93 -31.64
CA SER A 332 -4.26 -14.25 -32.85
C SER A 332 -4.07 -15.17 -34.05
N ASN A 333 -5.22 -15.62 -34.54
CA ASN A 333 -5.47 -16.32 -35.79
C ASN A 333 -4.52 -15.93 -36.94
N GLY A 334 -3.88 -16.95 -37.51
CA GLY A 334 -3.37 -16.93 -38.88
C GLY A 334 -2.12 -16.07 -39.11
N PHE A 335 -1.12 -16.72 -39.70
CA PHE A 335 -0.04 -16.16 -40.52
C PHE A 335 1.39 -16.31 -39.98
N ALA A 336 2.00 -17.38 -40.49
CA ALA A 336 3.38 -17.85 -40.40
C ALA A 336 3.79 -18.49 -39.05
N PRO A 337 4.24 -19.76 -39.03
CA PRO A 337 4.98 -20.26 -37.88
C PRO A 337 6.21 -19.38 -37.70
N LEU A 338 6.36 -18.76 -36.53
CA LEU A 338 7.61 -18.15 -36.13
C LEU A 338 8.66 -19.25 -36.27
N THR A 339 9.62 -19.10 -37.18
CA THR A 339 10.67 -20.09 -37.37
C THR A 339 11.36 -20.23 -36.02
N PRO A 340 11.30 -21.41 -35.39
CA PRO A 340 11.88 -21.57 -34.08
C PRO A 340 13.39 -21.36 -34.18
N VAL A 341 13.96 -20.59 -33.26
CA VAL A 341 15.42 -20.43 -33.21
C VAL A 341 15.96 -21.67 -32.56
N ASN A 342 16.48 -22.57 -33.38
CA ASN A 342 17.21 -23.73 -32.88
C ASN A 342 18.54 -23.23 -32.31
N ALA A 343 18.96 -23.73 -31.15
CA ALA A 343 20.23 -23.30 -30.57
C ALA A 343 21.43 -23.54 -31.53
N GLY A 344 21.32 -24.52 -32.44
CA GLY A 344 22.28 -24.74 -33.52
C GLY A 344 22.46 -23.57 -34.51
N THR A 345 21.60 -22.55 -34.48
CA THR A 345 21.76 -21.32 -35.29
C THR A 345 22.69 -20.28 -34.66
N PHE A 346 23.05 -20.45 -33.40
CA PHE A 346 23.85 -19.52 -32.62
C PHE A 346 25.38 -19.68 -32.83
N GLY A 347 25.88 -20.56 -33.71
CA GLY A 347 27.33 -20.67 -34.00
C GLY A 347 28.16 -21.18 -32.80
N ARG A 348 29.45 -20.82 -32.64
CA ARG A 348 30.28 -21.27 -31.50
C ARG A 348 30.22 -20.39 -30.23
N GLN A 349 29.72 -19.16 -30.29
CA GLN A 349 29.75 -18.21 -29.16
C GLN A 349 28.52 -17.30 -29.15
N PHE A 350 27.33 -17.87 -29.24
CA PHE A 350 26.08 -17.15 -29.58
C PHE A 350 26.11 -16.35 -30.89
N GLY A 351 27.15 -16.53 -31.70
CA GLY A 351 27.43 -15.80 -32.94
C GLY A 351 28.50 -14.73 -32.73
N SER A 352 28.89 -14.45 -31.49
CA SER A 352 29.88 -13.45 -31.12
C SER A 352 31.33 -13.86 -31.43
N GLU A 353 32.22 -12.88 -31.51
CA GLU A 353 33.68 -13.06 -31.56
C GLU A 353 34.31 -13.34 -30.19
N VAL A 354 33.57 -13.06 -29.11
CA VAL A 354 33.98 -13.33 -27.74
C VAL A 354 32.96 -14.22 -27.02
N MET A 355 33.41 -14.91 -25.98
CA MET A 355 32.51 -15.67 -25.12
C MET A 355 31.52 -14.76 -24.41
N VAL A 356 30.23 -15.04 -24.57
CA VAL A 356 29.16 -14.40 -23.79
C VAL A 356 29.31 -14.83 -22.33
N ARG A 357 29.42 -13.85 -21.43
CA ARG A 357 29.61 -14.05 -19.99
C ARG A 357 28.30 -13.95 -19.21
N THR A 358 27.34 -13.19 -19.72
CA THR A 358 26.03 -12.99 -19.08
C THR A 358 24.92 -13.33 -20.07
N LEU A 359 24.07 -14.30 -19.70
CA LEU A 359 22.89 -14.68 -20.47
C LEU A 359 21.66 -14.63 -19.57
N GLU A 360 20.69 -13.82 -19.94
CA GLU A 360 19.39 -13.76 -19.30
C GLU A 360 18.31 -14.12 -20.33
N TRP A 361 17.50 -15.13 -20.05
CA TRP A 361 16.48 -15.62 -20.98
C TRP A 361 15.13 -15.73 -20.29
N GLU A 362 14.24 -14.80 -20.59
CA GLU A 362 12.88 -14.80 -20.07
C GLU A 362 11.94 -15.70 -20.89
N LYS A 363 11.05 -16.40 -20.20
CA LYS A 363 10.06 -17.31 -20.81
C LYS A 363 10.70 -18.32 -21.75
N CYS A 364 11.87 -18.86 -21.40
CA CYS A 364 12.59 -19.81 -22.24
C CYS A 364 11.77 -21.11 -22.39
N SER A 365 11.39 -21.42 -23.62
CA SER A 365 10.66 -22.64 -24.00
C SER A 365 11.58 -23.80 -24.39
N ARG A 366 12.88 -23.53 -24.56
CA ARG A 366 13.89 -24.46 -25.09
C ARG A 366 15.12 -24.55 -24.20
N ILE A 367 14.87 -24.76 -22.91
CA ILE A 367 15.91 -24.75 -21.87
C ILE A 367 17.00 -25.78 -22.20
N ASP A 368 16.60 -27.01 -22.56
CA ASP A 368 17.54 -28.06 -22.94
C ASP A 368 18.49 -27.66 -24.06
N GLU A 369 17.95 -27.13 -25.16
CA GLU A 369 18.76 -26.70 -26.31
C GLU A 369 19.74 -25.59 -25.93
N VAL A 370 19.31 -24.64 -25.11
CA VAL A 370 20.17 -23.53 -24.63
C VAL A 370 21.28 -24.05 -23.73
N LEU A 371 20.97 -25.00 -22.82
CA LEU A 371 21.97 -25.58 -21.92
C LEU A 371 22.97 -26.45 -22.67
N ASP A 372 22.52 -27.31 -23.58
CA ASP A 372 23.40 -28.15 -24.40
C ASP A 372 24.35 -27.29 -25.23
N TYR A 373 23.81 -26.20 -25.79
CA TYR A 373 24.62 -25.22 -26.49
C TYR A 373 25.66 -24.54 -25.60
N LEU A 374 25.28 -24.09 -24.40
CA LEU A 374 26.22 -23.48 -23.46
C LEU A 374 27.36 -24.45 -23.09
N LEU A 375 27.04 -25.73 -22.88
CA LEU A 375 28.03 -26.75 -22.55
C LEU A 375 29.01 -27.03 -23.71
N GLU A 376 28.49 -27.15 -24.93
CA GLU A 376 29.31 -27.49 -26.09
C GLU A 376 30.11 -26.30 -26.62
N MET A 377 29.49 -25.12 -26.65
CA MET A 377 29.96 -23.99 -27.45
C MET A 377 30.39 -22.79 -26.59
N ASN A 378 29.73 -22.52 -25.46
CA ASN A 378 30.07 -21.38 -24.61
C ASN A 378 30.18 -21.72 -23.11
N PRO A 379 31.15 -22.58 -22.73
CA PRO A 379 31.29 -23.04 -21.34
C PRO A 379 31.79 -21.94 -20.37
N GLY A 380 32.21 -20.78 -20.90
CA GLY A 380 32.73 -19.65 -20.14
C GLY A 380 31.65 -18.73 -19.54
N ILE A 381 30.40 -19.15 -19.48
CA ILE A 381 29.30 -18.35 -18.91
C ILE A 381 29.50 -18.11 -17.41
N TRP A 382 29.33 -16.86 -16.96
CA TRP A 382 29.50 -16.47 -15.54
C TRP A 382 28.15 -16.22 -14.86
N HIS A 383 27.22 -15.60 -15.58
CA HIS A 383 25.90 -15.26 -15.07
C HIS A 383 24.85 -15.85 -16.00
N LEU A 384 24.00 -16.72 -15.46
CA LEU A 384 22.94 -17.38 -16.20
C LEU A 384 21.60 -17.19 -15.48
N THR A 385 20.70 -16.48 -16.13
CA THR A 385 19.30 -16.36 -15.72
C THR A 385 18.44 -17.04 -16.78
N ILE A 386 17.68 -18.07 -16.42
CA ILE A 386 16.70 -18.69 -17.32
C ILE A 386 15.38 -18.73 -16.56
N ILE A 387 14.38 -18.00 -17.06
CA ILE A 387 13.01 -18.07 -16.54
C ILE A 387 12.23 -18.97 -17.49
N PRO A 388 11.81 -20.18 -17.09
CA PRO A 388 11.07 -21.09 -17.95
C PRO A 388 9.76 -20.49 -18.47
N ALA A 389 9.36 -20.82 -19.69
CA ALA A 389 8.00 -20.52 -20.18
C ALA A 389 6.94 -21.35 -19.47
N ASN A 390 7.28 -22.61 -19.14
CA ASN A 390 6.43 -23.57 -18.48
C ASN A 390 7.17 -24.15 -17.27
N GLU A 391 6.43 -24.57 -16.24
CA GLU A 391 7.01 -25.25 -15.08
C GLU A 391 7.61 -26.59 -15.52
N PRO A 392 8.91 -26.84 -15.29
CA PRO A 392 9.54 -28.10 -15.66
C PRO A 392 9.05 -29.22 -14.72
N SER A 393 8.90 -30.42 -15.27
CA SER A 393 8.70 -31.62 -14.47
C SER A 393 9.89 -31.88 -13.55
N GLN A 394 9.70 -32.69 -12.51
CA GLN A 394 10.78 -33.03 -11.57
C GLN A 394 11.97 -33.72 -12.26
N GLU A 395 11.70 -34.53 -13.29
CA GLU A 395 12.73 -35.21 -14.09
C GLU A 395 13.53 -34.20 -14.91
N GLU A 396 12.85 -33.28 -15.61
CA GLU A 396 13.48 -32.19 -16.38
C GLU A 396 14.29 -31.27 -15.48
N PHE A 397 13.74 -30.86 -14.34
CA PHE A 397 14.43 -30.03 -13.35
C PHE A 397 15.73 -30.69 -12.88
N THR A 398 15.69 -31.99 -12.58
CA THR A 398 16.87 -32.75 -12.15
C THR A 398 17.90 -32.85 -13.27
N ALA A 399 17.47 -33.05 -14.52
CA ALA A 399 18.34 -33.04 -15.68
C ALA A 399 19.00 -31.67 -15.89
N TYR A 400 18.27 -30.57 -15.68
CA TYR A 400 18.80 -29.22 -15.78
C TYR A 400 19.85 -28.93 -14.71
N LEU A 401 19.62 -29.35 -13.46
CA LEU A 401 20.64 -29.25 -12.41
C LEU A 401 21.94 -29.98 -12.78
N ALA A 402 21.84 -31.16 -13.39
CA ALA A 402 23.01 -31.91 -13.86
C ALA A 402 23.72 -31.24 -15.04
N LYS A 403 23.01 -30.47 -15.88
CA LYS A 403 23.62 -29.65 -16.93
C LYS A 403 24.27 -28.40 -16.35
N PHE A 404 23.63 -27.71 -15.41
CA PHE A 404 24.20 -26.55 -14.74
C PHE A 404 25.52 -26.89 -14.05
N SER A 405 25.61 -28.05 -13.39
CA SER A 405 26.83 -28.46 -12.68
C SER A 405 28.07 -28.62 -13.56
N GLN A 406 27.87 -28.77 -14.88
CA GLN A 406 28.92 -28.93 -15.88
C GLN A 406 29.45 -27.60 -16.44
N LEU A 407 28.93 -26.44 -16.02
CA LEU A 407 29.37 -25.11 -16.47
C LEU A 407 30.49 -24.54 -15.58
N PRO A 408 31.78 -24.75 -15.90
CA PRO A 408 32.88 -24.62 -14.94
C PRO A 408 33.12 -23.21 -14.40
N GLU A 409 32.70 -22.18 -15.14
CA GLU A 409 32.91 -20.77 -14.76
C GLU A 409 31.66 -20.10 -14.17
N LEU A 410 30.55 -20.83 -14.01
CA LEU A 410 29.28 -20.27 -13.54
C LEU A 410 29.42 -19.74 -12.11
N ARG A 411 29.07 -18.46 -11.92
CA ARG A 411 29.12 -17.74 -10.63
C ARG A 411 27.73 -17.43 -10.10
N THR A 412 26.81 -17.05 -10.98
CA THR A 412 25.42 -16.74 -10.62
C THR A 412 24.47 -17.57 -11.46
N LEU A 413 23.55 -18.27 -10.80
CA LEU A 413 22.46 -19.00 -11.42
C LEU A 413 21.11 -18.48 -10.92
N GLU A 414 20.26 -18.00 -11.81
CA GLU A 414 18.87 -17.66 -11.51
C GLU A 414 17.96 -18.53 -12.37
N PHE A 415 17.24 -19.44 -11.73
CA PHE A 415 16.36 -20.39 -12.37
C PHE A 415 15.05 -20.49 -11.58
N PRO A 416 14.20 -19.44 -11.62
CA PRO A 416 13.00 -19.35 -10.79
C PRO A 416 11.90 -20.30 -11.29
N VAL A 417 12.01 -21.58 -10.91
CA VAL A 417 11.01 -22.62 -11.16
C VAL A 417 10.00 -22.75 -10.03
N LEU A 418 10.37 -22.31 -8.83
CA LEU A 418 9.57 -22.47 -7.64
C LEU A 418 8.62 -21.29 -7.45
N ILE A 419 7.33 -21.56 -7.58
CA ILE A 419 6.24 -20.63 -7.27
C ILE A 419 5.70 -20.97 -5.88
N HIS A 420 6.50 -20.77 -4.83
CA HIS A 420 6.05 -20.98 -3.45
C HIS A 420 6.52 -19.87 -2.51
N VAL A 421 5.75 -19.66 -1.43
CA VAL A 421 6.20 -18.83 -0.30
C VAL A 421 7.25 -19.63 0.48
N PRO A 422 8.44 -19.06 0.76
CA PRO A 422 9.50 -19.76 1.47
C PRO A 422 9.03 -20.42 2.76
N SER A 423 9.27 -21.72 2.89
CA SER A 423 8.97 -22.52 4.08
C SER A 423 10.25 -23.21 4.56
N PRO A 424 10.35 -23.64 5.83
CA PRO A 424 11.55 -24.33 6.31
C PRO A 424 11.92 -25.56 5.48
N SER A 425 10.93 -26.33 5.01
CA SER A 425 11.16 -27.51 4.17
C SER A 425 11.64 -27.14 2.78
N THR A 426 11.04 -26.12 2.15
CA THR A 426 11.46 -25.68 0.81
C THR A 426 12.81 -24.98 0.83
N MET A 427 13.12 -24.22 1.89
CA MET A 427 14.45 -23.64 2.11
C MET A 427 15.51 -24.70 2.34
N ALA A 428 15.22 -25.74 3.12
CA ALA A 428 16.12 -26.87 3.32
C ALA A 428 16.40 -27.58 2.00
N TRP A 429 15.37 -27.80 1.19
CA TRP A 429 15.49 -28.37 -0.16
C TRP A 429 16.33 -27.47 -1.10
N GLU A 430 16.05 -26.16 -1.16
CA GLU A 430 16.81 -25.23 -2.00
C GLU A 430 18.29 -25.18 -1.59
N MET A 431 18.56 -25.16 -0.27
CA MET A 431 19.91 -25.21 0.28
C MET A 431 20.62 -26.52 -0.08
N GLU A 432 19.94 -27.66 0.01
CA GLU A 432 20.47 -28.96 -0.40
C GLU A 432 20.88 -28.94 -1.88
N LYS A 433 20.03 -28.38 -2.76
CA LYS A 433 20.34 -28.27 -4.20
C LYS A 433 21.51 -27.31 -4.47
N CYS A 434 21.59 -26.18 -3.77
CA CYS A 434 22.75 -25.28 -3.84
C CYS A 434 24.05 -25.99 -3.43
N GLN A 435 24.00 -26.83 -2.38
CA GLN A 435 25.14 -27.62 -1.95
C GLN A 435 25.51 -28.72 -2.95
N SER A 436 24.53 -29.39 -3.57
CA SER A 436 24.76 -30.41 -4.61
C SER A 436 25.46 -29.80 -5.82
N LEU A 437 24.90 -28.72 -6.39
CA LEU A 437 25.46 -28.02 -7.54
C LEU A 437 26.93 -27.65 -7.35
N ARG A 438 27.30 -27.24 -6.13
CA ARG A 438 28.69 -26.95 -5.78
C ARG A 438 29.56 -28.21 -5.72
N LYS A 439 29.10 -29.26 -5.04
CA LYS A 439 29.83 -30.53 -4.90
C LYS A 439 30.09 -31.18 -6.26
N ASP A 440 29.12 -31.07 -7.16
CA ASP A 440 29.11 -31.76 -8.46
C ASP A 440 29.97 -31.06 -9.53
N GLY A 441 30.51 -29.86 -9.26
CA GLY A 441 31.47 -29.22 -10.16
C GLY A 441 31.63 -27.71 -10.04
N LEU A 442 30.64 -27.00 -9.47
CA LEU A 442 30.58 -25.53 -9.54
C LEU A 442 31.26 -24.83 -8.36
N LYS A 443 32.58 -24.98 -8.22
CA LYS A 443 33.33 -24.31 -7.15
C LYS A 443 33.31 -22.78 -7.23
N SER A 444 33.05 -22.20 -8.40
CA SER A 444 32.92 -20.76 -8.64
C SER A 444 31.54 -20.18 -8.31
N LEU A 445 30.53 -21.01 -8.10
CA LEU A 445 29.14 -20.58 -7.91
C LEU A 445 28.98 -19.87 -6.57
N VAL A 446 28.67 -18.57 -6.58
CA VAL A 446 28.53 -17.72 -5.39
C VAL A 446 27.08 -17.31 -5.10
N SER A 447 26.20 -17.39 -6.10
CA SER A 447 24.81 -16.96 -5.99
C SER A 447 23.88 -17.89 -6.75
N VAL A 448 22.80 -18.34 -6.12
CA VAL A 448 21.78 -19.24 -6.71
C VAL A 448 20.38 -18.78 -6.32
N SER A 449 19.45 -18.73 -7.26
CA SER A 449 18.04 -18.42 -7.01
C SER A 449 17.16 -19.44 -7.72
N PHE A 450 16.39 -20.25 -6.97
CA PHE A 450 15.41 -21.20 -7.55
C PHE A 450 13.97 -20.69 -7.48
N SER A 451 13.73 -19.62 -6.74
CA SER A 451 12.45 -18.93 -6.62
C SER A 451 12.63 -17.43 -6.88
N ALA A 452 11.52 -16.71 -7.08
CA ALA A 452 11.53 -15.26 -7.19
C ALA A 452 11.72 -14.54 -5.83
N PHE A 453 11.66 -15.28 -4.72
CA PHE A 453 11.62 -14.71 -3.36
C PHE A 453 12.93 -14.88 -2.59
N LEU A 454 13.72 -15.90 -2.93
CA LEU A 454 14.96 -16.24 -2.24
C LEU A 454 16.13 -16.34 -3.19
N THR A 455 17.22 -15.69 -2.81
CA THR A 455 18.54 -15.84 -3.43
C THR A 455 19.53 -16.30 -2.37
N TRP A 456 20.14 -17.46 -2.59
CA TRP A 456 21.19 -18.03 -1.77
C TRP A 456 22.53 -17.47 -2.20
N THR A 457 23.20 -16.80 -1.27
CA THR A 457 24.52 -16.20 -1.49
C THR A 457 25.53 -16.84 -0.56
N ARG A 458 26.79 -16.88 -1.00
CA ARG A 458 27.89 -17.25 -0.13
C ARG A 458 29.07 -16.30 -0.33
N HIS A 459 29.89 -16.19 0.70
CA HIS A 459 31.18 -15.52 0.53
C HIS A 459 32.09 -16.41 -0.33
N PRO A 460 32.93 -15.85 -1.23
CA PRO A 460 33.89 -16.62 -2.02
C PRO A 460 34.82 -17.48 -1.15
N GLU A 461 35.15 -16.99 0.04
CA GLU A 461 36.05 -17.62 1.02
C GLU A 461 35.33 -18.59 1.98
N ASP A 462 33.99 -18.53 2.08
CA ASP A 462 33.20 -19.46 2.89
C ASP A 462 32.91 -20.74 2.09
N GLU A 463 33.52 -21.85 2.50
CA GLU A 463 33.39 -23.13 1.78
C GLU A 463 32.05 -23.85 2.01
N VAL A 464 31.35 -23.53 3.09
CA VAL A 464 30.21 -24.36 3.56
C VAL A 464 28.90 -23.58 3.69
N ILE A 465 28.96 -22.28 3.99
CA ILE A 465 27.79 -21.55 4.46
C ILE A 465 27.09 -20.81 3.30
N TRP A 466 25.90 -21.29 2.94
CA TRP A 466 24.96 -20.55 2.10
C TRP A 466 24.04 -19.70 3.00
N ARG A 467 23.84 -18.43 2.64
CA ARG A 467 22.99 -17.48 3.35
C ARG A 467 21.83 -17.07 2.44
N PRO A 468 20.58 -17.31 2.85
CA PRO A 468 19.44 -16.84 2.08
C PRO A 468 19.34 -15.32 2.20
N SER A 469 18.89 -14.67 1.14
CA SER A 469 18.62 -13.23 1.05
C SER A 469 17.41 -12.99 0.14
N GLY A 470 16.79 -11.81 0.22
CA GLY A 470 15.61 -11.45 -0.57
C GLY A 470 14.34 -11.27 0.27
N PRO A 471 13.24 -10.79 -0.32
CA PRO A 471 11.98 -10.50 0.39
C PRO A 471 11.41 -11.72 1.10
N GLY A 472 11.71 -12.92 0.59
CA GLY A 472 11.37 -14.20 1.20
C GLY A 472 12.08 -14.52 2.51
N THR A 473 13.10 -13.76 2.90
CA THR A 473 13.80 -13.95 4.19
C THR A 473 13.14 -13.21 5.35
N GLU A 474 12.41 -12.14 5.06
CA GLU A 474 11.62 -11.41 6.06
C GLU A 474 10.37 -12.20 6.46
N THR A 475 9.77 -12.93 5.51
CA THR A 475 8.72 -13.93 5.80
C THR A 475 9.20 -15.08 6.70
N VAL A 476 10.53 -15.24 6.88
CA VAL A 476 11.17 -16.27 7.70
C VAL A 476 11.66 -15.72 9.05
N LYS A 477 11.39 -14.45 9.38
CA LYS A 477 11.26 -14.02 10.78
C LYS A 477 9.79 -14.05 11.15
N PRO A 478 9.21 -15.24 11.42
CA PRO A 478 7.79 -15.35 11.70
C PRO A 478 7.47 -14.58 12.98
N THR A 479 6.75 -13.47 12.84
CA THR A 479 5.74 -13.14 13.85
C THR A 479 4.66 -14.20 13.72
N TYR A 480 4.50 -15.02 14.73
CA TYR A 480 3.52 -16.10 14.68
C TYR A 480 2.14 -15.56 15.02
N ASN A 481 1.18 -15.84 14.13
CA ASN A 481 -0.24 -15.87 14.45
C ASN A 481 -0.57 -17.32 14.79
N LEU A 482 -0.68 -17.62 16.07
CA LEU A 482 -0.93 -18.98 16.53
C LEU A 482 -2.44 -19.23 16.48
N ILE A 483 -2.86 -20.32 15.84
CA ILE A 483 -4.25 -20.80 15.93
C ILE A 483 -4.24 -22.08 16.78
N ILE A 484 -4.87 -22.00 17.95
CA ILE A 484 -5.16 -23.15 18.80
C ILE A 484 -6.51 -23.70 18.32
N GLY A 485 -6.45 -24.79 17.54
CA GLY A 485 -7.60 -25.44 16.89
C GLY A 485 -8.50 -26.23 17.86
N PRO A 486 -9.57 -26.87 17.35
CA PRO A 486 -10.62 -27.45 18.20
C PRO A 486 -10.03 -28.48 19.17
N LEU A 487 -10.23 -28.21 20.44
CA LEU A 487 -9.73 -29.04 21.52
C LEU A 487 -10.51 -30.37 21.57
N PRO A 488 -9.84 -31.49 21.88
CA PRO A 488 -10.49 -32.79 21.95
C PRO A 488 -11.62 -32.77 22.97
N PHE A 489 -12.79 -33.22 22.51
CA PHE A 489 -13.96 -33.47 23.33
C PHE A 489 -13.62 -34.58 24.35
N ILE A 490 -13.72 -34.28 25.65
CA ILE A 490 -13.63 -35.30 26.70
C ILE A 490 -15.04 -35.88 26.87
N TYR A 491 -15.30 -37.02 26.22
CA TYR A 491 -16.55 -37.77 26.37
C TYR A 491 -16.46 -38.70 27.59
N ARG A 492 -17.51 -38.74 28.41
CA ARG A 492 -17.65 -39.71 29.49
C ARG A 492 -18.94 -40.51 29.27
N GLU A 493 -18.82 -41.66 28.60
CA GLU A 493 -19.84 -42.72 28.65
C GLU A 493 -19.40 -43.76 29.68
N GLU A 494 -20.21 -43.94 30.72
CA GLU A 494 -20.25 -45.11 31.61
C GLU A 494 -18.87 -45.77 31.93
N ASP A 495 -18.01 -44.99 32.59
CA ASP A 495 -16.72 -45.43 33.16
C ASP A 495 -15.62 -45.92 32.18
N LYS A 496 -15.67 -45.54 30.90
CA LYS A 496 -14.51 -45.69 30.00
C LYS A 496 -14.22 -44.41 29.21
N PHE A 497 -12.98 -43.93 29.30
CA PHE A 497 -12.45 -42.95 28.35
C PHE A 497 -12.30 -43.64 26.99
N VAL A 498 -13.15 -43.30 26.03
CA VAL A 498 -13.00 -43.75 24.64
C VAL A 498 -12.55 -42.56 23.81
N GLU A 499 -11.28 -42.57 23.41
CA GLU A 499 -10.75 -41.60 22.45
C GLU A 499 -11.40 -41.82 21.08
N SER A 500 -12.10 -40.82 20.57
CA SER A 500 -12.44 -40.77 19.15
C SER A 500 -11.14 -40.57 18.34
N PRO A 501 -10.83 -41.42 17.35
CA PRO A 501 -9.57 -41.35 16.60
C PRO A 501 -9.41 -40.06 15.78
N ILE A 502 -10.52 -39.35 15.48
CA ILE A 502 -10.47 -38.05 14.79
C ILE A 502 -10.06 -36.93 15.77
N PHE A 503 -10.38 -37.05 17.07
CA PHE A 503 -10.08 -36.03 18.08
C PHE A 503 -8.73 -36.22 18.77
N ALA A 504 -8.18 -37.44 18.86
CA ALA A 504 -6.83 -37.69 19.38
C ALA A 504 -5.72 -36.99 18.55
N SER A 505 -5.94 -36.85 17.24
CA SER A 505 -5.04 -36.09 16.34
C SER A 505 -5.00 -34.59 16.68
N ALA A 506 -6.15 -33.96 16.92
CA ALA A 506 -6.23 -32.53 17.25
C ALA A 506 -5.73 -32.22 18.67
N ALA A 507 -5.97 -33.16 19.61
CA ALA A 507 -5.40 -33.15 20.95
C ALA A 507 -3.87 -33.11 20.93
N SER A 508 -3.26 -34.05 20.20
CA SER A 508 -1.80 -34.17 20.15
C SER A 508 -1.13 -32.95 19.51
N GLN A 509 -1.75 -32.34 18.49
CA GLN A 509 -1.24 -31.12 17.87
C GLN A 509 -1.33 -29.90 18.79
N THR A 510 -2.44 -29.76 19.51
CA THR A 510 -2.63 -28.65 20.45
C THR A 510 -1.71 -28.78 21.67
N SER A 511 -1.62 -29.98 22.25
CA SER A 511 -0.68 -30.26 23.35
C SER A 511 0.77 -30.08 22.92
N TYR A 512 1.16 -30.54 21.72
CA TYR A 512 2.50 -30.32 21.19
C TYR A 512 2.83 -28.83 20.99
N LEU A 513 1.87 -28.03 20.49
CA LEU A 513 2.07 -26.59 20.33
C LEU A 513 2.20 -25.88 21.67
N LEU A 514 1.39 -26.24 22.66
CA LEU A 514 1.46 -25.68 24.02
C LEU A 514 2.77 -26.07 24.72
N GLU A 515 3.16 -27.35 24.68
CA GLU A 515 4.43 -27.84 25.22
C GLU A 515 5.62 -27.15 24.54
N ARG A 516 5.54 -26.91 23.23
CA ARG A 516 6.60 -26.22 22.49
C ARG A 516 6.65 -24.73 22.80
N LEU A 517 5.51 -24.07 22.98
CA LEU A 517 5.46 -22.69 23.46
C LEU A 517 5.99 -22.57 24.89
N GLU A 518 5.76 -23.56 25.74
CA GLU A 518 6.28 -23.59 27.12
C GLU A 518 7.78 -23.90 27.16
N ALA A 519 8.29 -24.73 26.25
CA ALA A 519 9.71 -25.09 26.20
C ALA A 519 10.60 -24.09 25.43
N ASP A 520 10.07 -23.39 24.43
CA ASP A 520 10.84 -22.56 23.49
C ASP A 520 10.63 -21.05 23.76
N ALA A 521 11.53 -20.45 24.54
CA ALA A 521 11.51 -19.02 24.85
C ALA A 521 11.65 -18.14 23.60
N ASP A 522 12.37 -18.62 22.59
CA ASP A 522 12.57 -17.92 21.33
C ASP A 522 11.27 -17.87 20.52
N LEU A 523 10.47 -18.92 20.57
CA LEU A 523 9.12 -18.95 20.00
C LEU A 523 8.17 -17.99 20.72
N ARG A 524 8.16 -17.97 22.07
CA ARG A 524 7.33 -17.04 22.87
C ARG A 524 7.63 -15.58 22.56
N ASN A 525 8.91 -15.25 22.42
CA ASN A 525 9.38 -13.90 22.07
C ASN A 525 8.98 -13.45 20.66
N ARG A 526 8.26 -14.27 19.88
CA ARG A 526 7.87 -14.01 18.50
C ARG A 526 6.36 -14.08 18.25
N VAL A 527 5.56 -14.53 19.21
CA VAL A 527 4.10 -14.61 19.05
C VAL A 527 3.49 -13.22 19.22
N ARG A 528 2.71 -12.76 18.24
CA ARG A 528 2.00 -11.47 18.29
C ARG A 528 0.50 -11.59 18.38
N THR A 529 -0.07 -12.65 17.83
CA THR A 529 -1.51 -12.91 17.93
C THR A 529 -1.77 -14.38 18.25
N ILE A 530 -2.78 -14.64 19.08
CA ILE A 530 -3.25 -15.97 19.41
C ILE A 530 -4.75 -16.04 19.15
N GLU A 531 -5.18 -17.01 18.36
CA GLU A 531 -6.58 -17.32 18.10
C GLU A 531 -6.92 -18.69 18.71
N ILE A 532 -7.84 -18.73 19.66
CA ILE A 532 -8.31 -19.94 20.34
C ILE A 532 -9.70 -20.27 19.80
N LYS A 533 -9.89 -21.45 19.20
CA LYS A 533 -11.16 -21.88 18.61
C LYS A 533 -11.77 -23.05 19.39
N HIS A 534 -13.08 -23.02 19.59
CA HIS A 534 -13.86 -24.16 20.11
C HIS A 534 -13.43 -24.63 21.51
N LEU A 535 -13.30 -23.69 22.44
CA LEU A 535 -13.01 -23.97 23.85
C LEU A 535 -14.31 -24.38 24.58
N PHE A 536 -14.89 -25.55 24.29
CA PHE A 536 -16.16 -25.99 24.91
C PHE A 536 -16.04 -27.33 25.66
N LYS A 537 -17.05 -27.59 26.51
CA LYS A 537 -17.32 -28.88 27.16
C LYS A 537 -18.71 -29.36 26.73
N GLU A 538 -18.83 -30.63 26.32
CA GLU A 538 -19.91 -31.15 25.47
C GLU A 538 -21.33 -31.21 26.10
N THR A 539 -21.53 -30.95 27.39
CA THR A 539 -22.71 -31.50 28.08
C THR A 539 -23.85 -30.57 28.46
N THR A 540 -23.84 -29.26 28.19
CA THR A 540 -25.01 -28.45 28.57
C THR A 540 -25.41 -27.39 27.53
N THR A 541 -26.60 -27.60 26.98
CA THR A 541 -27.42 -26.58 26.29
C THR A 541 -27.85 -25.42 27.22
N TYR A 542 -27.42 -25.41 28.49
CA TYR A 542 -27.78 -24.39 29.48
C TYR A 542 -26.59 -24.05 30.43
N PRO A 543 -26.06 -22.81 30.40
CA PRO A 543 -24.93 -22.39 31.26
C PRO A 543 -25.22 -22.32 32.76
N TYR A 544 -26.47 -22.48 33.21
CA TYR A 544 -26.89 -22.27 34.60
C TYR A 544 -26.83 -23.52 35.52
N GLN A 545 -26.41 -24.70 35.03
CA GLN A 545 -26.33 -25.95 35.82
C GLN A 545 -24.89 -26.41 36.14
N TRP A 546 -23.91 -25.51 36.09
CA TRP A 546 -22.48 -25.84 36.26
C TRP A 546 -22.02 -26.20 37.69
N LYS A 547 -22.79 -25.86 38.73
CA LYS A 547 -22.37 -25.99 40.14
C LYS A 547 -22.15 -27.41 40.66
N GLU A 548 -22.49 -28.46 39.89
CA GLU A 548 -22.45 -29.86 40.36
C GLU A 548 -21.62 -30.80 39.47
N ASP A 549 -20.84 -30.29 38.51
CA ASP A 549 -20.04 -31.12 37.61
C ASP A 549 -18.62 -31.41 38.17
N PRO A 550 -18.28 -32.67 38.51
CA PRO A 550 -16.98 -33.03 39.09
C PRO A 550 -15.79 -32.83 38.13
N THR A 551 -16.02 -32.55 36.85
CA THR A 551 -14.95 -32.32 35.86
C THR A 551 -14.65 -30.83 35.61
N GLU A 552 -15.37 -29.92 36.28
CA GLU A 552 -15.09 -28.47 36.25
C GLU A 552 -13.64 -28.10 36.63
N PRO A 553 -13.03 -28.65 37.71
CA PRO A 553 -11.67 -28.25 38.10
C PRO A 553 -10.60 -28.62 37.06
N LEU A 554 -10.77 -29.72 36.35
CA LEU A 554 -9.83 -30.17 35.31
C LEU A 554 -9.91 -29.29 34.07
N TYR A 555 -11.13 -28.91 33.67
CA TYR A 555 -11.33 -27.98 32.56
C TYR A 555 -10.77 -26.60 32.89
N ASP A 556 -11.04 -26.09 34.09
CA ASP A 556 -10.52 -24.79 34.54
C ASP A 556 -8.99 -24.77 34.63
N ALA A 557 -8.36 -25.85 35.12
CA ALA A 557 -6.91 -25.99 35.12
C ALA A 557 -6.33 -25.99 33.69
N PHE A 558 -7.01 -26.63 32.75
CA PHE A 558 -6.60 -26.68 31.35
C PHE A 558 -6.68 -25.31 30.66
N VAL A 559 -7.82 -24.61 30.80
CA VAL A 559 -7.99 -23.23 30.32
C VAL A 559 -6.93 -22.32 30.96
N GLY A 560 -6.67 -22.49 32.25
CA GLY A 560 -5.64 -21.77 32.97
C GLY A 560 -4.23 -21.94 32.41
N ALA A 561 -3.86 -23.16 32.02
CA ALA A 561 -2.57 -23.43 31.41
C ALA A 561 -2.41 -22.68 30.07
N ILE A 562 -3.42 -22.74 29.20
CA ILE A 562 -3.41 -22.02 27.91
C ILE A 562 -3.24 -20.51 28.13
N ILE A 563 -4.01 -19.95 29.05
CA ILE A 563 -4.01 -18.51 29.30
C ILE A 563 -2.69 -18.04 29.93
N ARG A 564 -2.07 -18.85 30.80
CA ARG A 564 -0.72 -18.58 31.32
C ARG A 564 0.32 -18.54 30.21
N ILE A 565 0.31 -19.52 29.31
CA ILE A 565 1.21 -19.55 28.16
C ILE A 565 1.02 -18.32 27.25
N CYS A 566 -0.23 -17.86 27.07
CA CYS A 566 -0.51 -16.64 26.33
C CYS A 566 0.11 -15.41 27.03
N ARG A 567 -0.08 -15.27 28.35
CA ARG A 567 0.47 -14.15 29.14
C ARG A 567 2.00 -14.14 29.17
N ASP A 568 2.66 -15.29 29.01
CA ASP A 568 4.12 -15.38 28.99
C ASP A 568 4.74 -15.02 27.63
N CYS A 569 3.95 -14.54 26.66
CA CYS A 569 4.40 -14.09 25.34
C CYS A 569 4.65 -12.56 25.33
N PRO A 570 5.89 -12.08 25.43
CA PRO A 570 6.19 -10.66 25.68
C PRO A 570 5.98 -9.74 24.48
N LEU A 571 5.50 -10.22 23.32
CA LEU A 571 5.14 -9.39 22.16
C LEU A 571 3.66 -9.56 21.76
N LEU A 572 2.84 -10.14 22.64
CA LEU A 572 1.44 -10.43 22.37
C LEU A 572 0.61 -9.14 22.27
N GLN A 573 0.07 -8.89 21.07
CA GLN A 573 -0.74 -7.71 20.77
C GLN A 573 -2.24 -8.02 20.74
N ARG A 574 -2.62 -9.27 20.41
CA ARG A 574 -4.03 -9.65 20.29
C ARG A 574 -4.31 -11.08 20.72
N VAL A 575 -5.39 -11.27 21.46
CA VAL A 575 -5.99 -12.60 21.69
C VAL A 575 -7.42 -12.61 21.18
N THR A 576 -7.71 -13.59 20.32
CA THR A 576 -9.04 -13.87 19.82
C THR A 576 -9.51 -15.20 20.39
N LEU A 577 -10.64 -15.23 21.06
CA LEU A 577 -11.33 -16.46 21.47
C LEU A 577 -12.64 -16.55 20.71
N THR A 578 -12.79 -17.60 19.90
CA THR A 578 -13.94 -17.84 19.04
C THR A 578 -14.60 -19.15 19.46
N HIS A 579 -15.88 -19.11 19.81
CA HIS A 579 -16.65 -20.27 20.26
C HIS A 579 -16.04 -20.90 21.53
N GLY A 580 -16.11 -20.22 22.68
CA GLY A 580 -15.45 -20.68 23.90
C GLY A 580 -16.28 -20.54 25.18
N LEU A 581 -15.85 -21.24 26.22
CA LEU A 581 -16.35 -21.16 27.58
C LEU A 581 -15.16 -20.91 28.53
N ILE A 582 -15.17 -19.78 29.24
CA ILE A 582 -14.01 -19.33 30.02
C ILE A 582 -14.46 -18.72 31.36
N GLN A 583 -13.72 -18.93 32.45
CA GLN A 583 -13.98 -18.19 33.68
C GLN A 583 -13.47 -16.74 33.56
N ALA A 584 -14.23 -15.80 34.10
CA ALA A 584 -13.88 -14.38 34.12
C ALA A 584 -12.46 -14.11 34.68
N LYS A 585 -12.03 -14.88 35.68
CA LYS A 585 -10.68 -14.76 36.28
C LYS A 585 -9.55 -14.88 35.25
N TRP A 586 -9.71 -15.71 34.22
CA TRP A 586 -8.68 -15.93 33.20
C TRP A 586 -8.61 -14.77 32.21
N ILE A 587 -9.74 -14.12 31.94
CA ILE A 587 -9.77 -12.88 31.15
C ILE A 587 -9.04 -11.77 31.91
N ILE A 588 -9.31 -11.63 33.21
CA ILE A 588 -8.66 -10.63 34.07
C ILE A 588 -7.16 -10.90 34.19
N TYR A 589 -6.77 -12.17 34.37
CA TYR A 589 -5.36 -12.58 34.40
C TYR A 589 -4.63 -12.30 33.07
N LEU A 590 -5.29 -12.53 31.93
CA LEU A 590 -4.71 -12.19 30.62
C LEU A 590 -4.60 -10.67 30.42
N ALA A 591 -5.55 -9.91 30.97
CA ALA A 591 -5.62 -8.46 30.90
C ALA A 591 -4.58 -7.74 31.79
N SER A 592 -4.02 -8.42 32.81
CA SER A 592 -2.95 -7.90 33.69
C SER A 592 -1.54 -8.22 33.15
N HIS A 593 -1.36 -8.16 31.83
CA HIS A 593 -0.09 -8.44 31.17
C HIS A 593 0.92 -7.30 31.43
N PRO A 594 2.11 -7.57 32.00
CA PRO A 594 2.91 -6.54 32.67
C PRO A 594 3.53 -5.41 31.80
N ASP A 595 3.47 -5.44 30.47
CA ASP A 595 4.26 -4.50 29.65
C ASP A 595 3.61 -4.08 28.31
N GLN A 596 2.36 -4.45 28.02
CA GLN A 596 1.79 -4.28 26.66
C GLN A 596 0.31 -3.94 26.59
N HIS A 597 -0.04 -3.06 25.63
CA HIS A 597 -1.41 -2.78 25.24
C HIS A 597 -2.02 -3.95 24.46
N LEU A 598 -2.92 -4.70 25.10
CA LEU A 598 -3.52 -5.91 24.53
C LEU A 598 -4.90 -5.64 23.91
N ASP A 599 -5.16 -6.19 22.72
CA ASP A 599 -6.49 -6.27 22.12
C ASP A 599 -7.14 -7.63 22.43
N LEU A 600 -8.32 -7.62 23.03
CA LEU A 600 -9.09 -8.83 23.34
C LEU A 600 -10.36 -8.92 22.49
N HIS A 601 -10.54 -10.03 21.78
CA HIS A 601 -11.69 -10.27 20.91
C HIS A 601 -12.37 -11.60 21.27
N PHE A 602 -13.64 -11.57 21.65
CA PHE A 602 -14.40 -12.72 22.15
C PHE A 602 -15.63 -12.97 21.29
N GLU A 603 -15.53 -13.78 20.25
CA GLU A 603 -16.66 -14.13 19.38
C GLU A 603 -17.37 -15.39 19.92
N ARG A 604 -18.70 -15.35 20.09
CA ARG A 604 -19.49 -16.50 20.58
C ARG A 604 -18.92 -17.16 21.85
N THR A 605 -18.39 -16.35 22.77
CA THR A 605 -17.78 -16.81 24.03
C THR A 605 -18.72 -16.62 25.21
N GLN A 606 -18.86 -17.64 26.05
CA GLN A 606 -19.66 -17.65 27.27
C GLN A 606 -18.77 -17.63 28.52
N LEU A 607 -19.23 -16.98 29.58
CA LEU A 607 -18.60 -17.06 30.90
C LEU A 607 -19.30 -18.10 31.79
N TYR A 608 -18.52 -18.81 32.60
CA TYR A 608 -19.02 -19.69 33.65
C TYR A 608 -18.38 -19.38 35.00
N GLY A 609 -18.97 -19.91 36.08
CA GLY A 609 -18.58 -19.65 37.46
C GLY A 609 -19.60 -18.77 38.20
N SER A 610 -19.34 -18.49 39.48
CA SER A 610 -20.13 -17.51 40.25
C SER A 610 -19.33 -16.21 40.46
N PRO A 611 -20.02 -15.06 40.56
CA PRO A 611 -19.43 -13.80 41.01
C PRO A 611 -18.55 -13.93 42.26
N GLU A 612 -19.01 -14.71 43.25
CA GLU A 612 -18.28 -14.90 44.50
C GLU A 612 -16.98 -15.70 44.30
N SER A 613 -16.99 -16.74 43.46
CA SER A 613 -15.77 -17.51 43.17
C SER A 613 -14.77 -16.70 42.35
N MET A 614 -15.25 -15.76 41.53
CA MET A 614 -14.39 -14.82 40.80
C MET A 614 -13.63 -13.91 41.78
N MET A 615 -14.32 -13.29 42.73
CA MET A 615 -13.72 -12.38 43.72
C MET A 615 -12.73 -13.09 44.65
N GLU A 616 -13.09 -14.26 45.18
CA GLU A 616 -12.22 -15.06 46.05
C GLU A 616 -10.94 -15.48 45.33
N THR A 617 -11.02 -15.77 44.02
CA THR A 617 -9.86 -16.18 43.23
C THR A 617 -8.96 -14.99 42.84
N ILE A 618 -9.53 -13.83 42.52
CA ILE A 618 -8.74 -12.63 42.16
C ILE A 618 -7.97 -12.12 43.38
N GLU A 619 -8.62 -12.02 44.54
CA GLU A 619 -8.00 -11.47 45.76
C GLU A 619 -6.93 -12.40 46.36
N HIS A 620 -7.05 -13.72 46.19
CA HIS A 620 -6.15 -14.69 46.83
C HIS A 620 -5.15 -15.37 45.89
N ASN A 621 -5.39 -15.43 44.57
CA ASN A 621 -4.56 -16.22 43.63
C ASN A 621 -3.91 -15.40 42.51
N ILE A 622 -4.17 -14.09 42.39
CA ILE A 622 -3.50 -13.22 41.41
C ILE A 622 -2.77 -12.09 42.17
N PRO A 623 -1.64 -12.39 42.85
CA PRO A 623 -0.90 -11.40 43.64
C PRO A 623 -0.29 -10.25 42.82
N GLU A 624 -0.34 -10.30 41.48
CA GLU A 624 0.33 -9.36 40.57
C GLU A 624 -0.57 -8.27 39.97
N VAL A 625 -1.85 -8.18 40.35
CA VAL A 625 -2.77 -7.13 39.84
C VAL A 625 -2.30 -5.70 40.22
N GLU A 626 -1.32 -5.57 41.11
CA GLU A 626 -0.62 -4.29 41.41
C GLU A 626 0.00 -3.62 40.17
N HIS A 627 0.25 -4.34 39.06
CA HIS A 627 0.88 -3.80 37.84
C HIS A 627 -0.09 -3.10 36.87
N GLY A 628 -1.38 -3.03 37.21
CA GLY A 628 -2.39 -2.37 36.38
C GLY A 628 -2.84 -3.21 35.18
N ILE A 629 -4.09 -3.00 34.75
CA ILE A 629 -4.68 -3.66 33.58
C ILE A 629 -4.26 -2.88 32.32
N THR A 630 -3.85 -3.56 31.25
CA THR A 630 -3.24 -2.92 30.06
C THR A 630 -4.08 -3.04 28.77
N VAL A 631 -5.29 -3.59 28.85
CA VAL A 631 -6.16 -3.81 27.68
C VAL A 631 -6.51 -2.49 26.99
N ARG A 632 -6.27 -2.41 25.68
CA ARG A 632 -6.57 -1.22 24.85
C ARG A 632 -7.95 -1.30 24.20
N SER A 633 -8.35 -2.49 23.77
CA SER A 633 -9.60 -2.75 23.06
C SER A 633 -10.22 -4.06 23.52
N LEU A 634 -11.52 -4.04 23.82
CA LEU A 634 -12.31 -5.23 24.16
C LEU A 634 -13.50 -5.35 23.18
N THR A 635 -13.70 -6.54 22.59
CA THR A 635 -14.87 -6.84 21.74
C THR A 635 -15.56 -8.11 22.22
N VAL A 636 -16.85 -8.02 22.52
CA VAL A 636 -17.69 -9.15 22.97
C VAL A 636 -19.03 -9.09 22.23
N PRO A 637 -19.14 -9.68 21.03
CA PRO A 637 -20.33 -9.53 20.20
C PRO A 637 -21.52 -10.36 20.68
N ASP A 638 -21.35 -11.36 21.54
CA ASP A 638 -22.39 -12.32 22.00
C ASP A 638 -22.47 -12.49 23.55
N ALA A 639 -22.48 -11.40 24.31
CA ALA A 639 -22.53 -11.39 25.78
C ALA A 639 -23.92 -11.72 26.39
N ALA A 640 -24.99 -11.74 25.58
CA ALA A 640 -26.37 -11.76 26.09
C ALA A 640 -26.72 -12.96 26.99
N SER A 641 -26.14 -14.14 26.75
CA SER A 641 -26.44 -15.35 27.51
C SER A 641 -25.79 -15.42 28.90
N THR A 642 -24.75 -14.60 29.15
CA THR A 642 -23.94 -14.60 30.39
C THR A 642 -23.71 -13.17 30.94
N ALA A 643 -24.68 -12.29 30.69
CA ALA A 643 -24.60 -10.85 30.97
C ALA A 643 -24.18 -10.47 32.40
N PRO A 644 -24.60 -11.16 33.50
CA PRO A 644 -24.16 -10.80 34.85
C PRO A 644 -22.65 -10.98 35.07
N LEU A 645 -22.07 -12.08 34.57
CA LEU A 645 -20.64 -12.36 34.67
C LEU A 645 -19.82 -11.43 33.77
N TRP A 646 -20.32 -11.14 32.56
CA TRP A 646 -19.69 -10.17 31.68
C TRP A 646 -19.73 -8.76 32.27
N SER A 647 -20.84 -8.37 32.91
CA SER A 647 -20.98 -7.09 33.60
C SER A 647 -19.90 -6.93 34.67
N GLU A 648 -19.66 -7.97 35.46
CA GLU A 648 -18.63 -7.93 36.50
C GLU A 648 -17.19 -7.96 35.96
N THR A 649 -16.96 -8.72 34.88
CA THR A 649 -15.66 -8.75 34.20
C THR A 649 -15.34 -7.40 33.56
N ILE A 650 -16.31 -6.80 32.89
CA ILE A 650 -16.20 -5.49 32.24
C ILE A 650 -16.00 -4.40 33.31
N SER A 651 -16.72 -4.48 34.43
CA SER A 651 -16.54 -3.60 35.60
C SER A 651 -15.07 -3.58 36.05
N TRP A 652 -14.46 -4.76 36.17
CA TRP A 652 -13.04 -4.89 36.51
C TRP A 652 -12.11 -4.34 35.42
N LEU A 653 -12.34 -4.67 34.15
CA LEU A 653 -11.50 -4.18 33.04
C LEU A 653 -11.59 -2.65 32.87
N LEU A 654 -12.73 -2.06 33.19
CA LEU A 654 -12.93 -0.61 33.18
C LEU A 654 -12.20 0.10 34.31
N SER A 655 -11.77 -0.59 35.38
CA SER A 655 -10.86 0.01 36.37
C SER A 655 -9.47 0.34 35.80
N SER A 656 -9.17 -0.11 34.58
CA SER A 656 -7.96 0.21 33.83
C SER A 656 -7.96 1.62 33.24
N THR A 657 -6.85 2.34 33.40
CA THR A 657 -6.61 3.59 32.65
C THR A 657 -6.30 3.38 31.16
N SER A 658 -6.12 2.14 30.69
CA SER A 658 -5.63 1.83 29.34
C SER A 658 -6.73 1.52 28.32
N LEU A 659 -7.96 1.24 28.78
CA LEU A 659 -9.06 0.83 27.89
C LEU A 659 -9.62 2.01 27.12
N LYS A 660 -9.38 2.04 25.80
CA LYS A 660 -9.83 3.11 24.90
C LYS A 660 -11.06 2.74 24.07
N ARG A 661 -11.26 1.45 23.79
CA ARG A 661 -12.33 0.96 22.91
C ARG A 661 -13.07 -0.21 23.53
N LEU A 662 -14.40 -0.14 23.55
CA LEU A 662 -15.27 -1.18 24.09
C LEU A 662 -16.39 -1.47 23.12
N ASN A 663 -16.47 -2.71 22.62
CA ASN A 663 -17.54 -3.15 21.73
C ASN A 663 -18.34 -4.31 22.35
N LEU A 664 -19.61 -4.05 22.62
CA LEU A 664 -20.57 -4.92 23.29
C LEU A 664 -21.85 -5.05 22.44
N SER A 665 -21.71 -5.42 21.17
CA SER A 665 -22.80 -5.41 20.18
C SER A 665 -24.03 -6.30 20.50
N SER A 666 -23.98 -7.15 21.53
CA SER A 666 -25.16 -7.88 22.05
C SER A 666 -25.54 -7.56 23.50
N MET A 667 -24.78 -6.74 24.21
CA MET A 667 -25.09 -6.37 25.59
C MET A 667 -25.89 -5.07 25.63
N SER A 668 -26.95 -5.06 26.44
CA SER A 668 -27.72 -3.83 26.68
C SER A 668 -26.92 -2.86 27.55
N GLY A 669 -27.12 -1.56 27.32
CA GLY A 669 -26.53 -0.45 28.06
C GLY A 669 -26.87 -0.50 29.56
N PHE A 670 -27.98 -1.12 29.95
CA PHE A 670 -28.30 -1.38 31.35
C PHE A 670 -27.29 -2.34 32.02
N GLY A 671 -26.85 -3.38 31.30
CA GLY A 671 -25.82 -4.30 31.79
C GLY A 671 -24.47 -3.60 31.98
N LEU A 672 -24.17 -2.62 31.14
CA LEU A 672 -22.98 -1.77 31.25
C LEU A 672 -23.10 -0.76 32.39
N LEU A 673 -24.26 -0.12 32.59
CA LEU A 673 -24.51 0.80 33.70
C LEU A 673 -24.38 0.09 35.06
N GLY A 674 -24.87 -1.15 35.15
CA GLY A 674 -24.69 -2.00 36.33
C GLY A 674 -23.21 -2.29 36.62
N ALA A 675 -22.40 -2.50 35.59
CA ALA A 675 -20.94 -2.66 35.72
C ALA A 675 -20.30 -1.36 36.25
N LEU A 676 -20.67 -0.23 35.66
CA LEU A 676 -20.10 1.09 35.98
C LEU A 676 -20.50 1.64 37.34
N ASN A 677 -21.61 1.18 37.93
CA ASN A 677 -22.01 1.57 39.28
C ASN A 677 -21.20 0.87 40.38
N LYS A 678 -20.48 -0.21 40.06
CA LYS A 678 -19.71 -0.99 41.06
C LYS A 678 -18.32 -0.42 41.35
N HIS A 679 -17.68 0.28 40.42
CA HIS A 679 -16.40 0.97 40.64
C HIS A 679 -16.57 2.47 40.32
N GLY A 680 -16.16 3.34 41.26
CA GLY A 680 -16.44 4.79 41.21
C GLY A 680 -15.90 5.54 39.99
N GLU A 681 -16.28 6.82 39.88
CA GLU A 681 -16.13 7.71 38.69
C GLU A 681 -14.71 7.79 38.08
N ALA A 682 -13.65 7.53 38.85
CA ALA A 682 -12.26 7.68 38.40
C ALA A 682 -11.80 6.67 37.34
N ALA A 683 -12.49 5.54 37.19
CA ALA A 683 -12.08 4.43 36.34
C ALA A 683 -12.33 4.67 34.83
N ILE A 684 -13.23 5.60 34.47
CA ILE A 684 -13.93 5.54 33.19
C ILE A 684 -13.55 6.69 32.24
N SER A 685 -12.63 7.58 32.66
CA SER A 685 -12.32 8.80 31.92
C SER A 685 -11.78 8.57 30.51
N ASN A 686 -11.07 7.47 30.25
CA ASN A 686 -10.25 7.32 29.03
C ASN A 686 -10.94 6.56 27.88
N LEU A 687 -12.22 6.20 28.02
CA LEU A 687 -12.94 5.46 26.97
C LEU A 687 -13.32 6.40 25.81
N GLU A 688 -12.70 6.19 24.65
CA GLU A 688 -12.87 7.04 23.46
C GLU A 688 -13.98 6.52 22.53
N SER A 689 -14.24 5.21 22.52
CA SER A 689 -15.19 4.55 21.60
C SER A 689 -16.00 3.45 22.28
N LEU A 690 -17.32 3.49 22.11
CA LEU A 690 -18.27 2.54 22.67
C LEU A 690 -19.24 1.99 21.62
N THR A 691 -19.37 0.67 21.53
CA THR A 691 -20.44 0.00 20.78
C THR A 691 -21.32 -0.79 21.73
N VAL A 692 -22.64 -0.64 21.68
CA VAL A 692 -23.61 -1.38 22.50
C VAL A 692 -24.81 -1.84 21.69
N SER A 693 -25.46 -2.92 22.13
CA SER A 693 -26.61 -3.46 21.40
C SER A 693 -27.86 -2.62 21.57
N PHE A 694 -28.05 -2.04 22.76
CA PHE A 694 -29.27 -1.35 23.15
C PHE A 694 -28.99 -0.24 24.16
N LEU A 695 -29.48 0.97 23.94
CA LEU A 695 -29.48 2.04 24.94
C LEU A 695 -30.90 2.23 25.48
N ASP A 696 -31.07 2.16 26.80
CA ASP A 696 -32.34 2.45 27.47
C ASP A 696 -32.31 3.84 28.14
N SER A 697 -33.46 4.28 28.66
CA SER A 697 -33.57 5.59 29.33
C SER A 697 -32.67 5.77 30.55
N ARG A 698 -32.16 4.66 31.12
CA ARG A 698 -31.23 4.67 32.26
C ARG A 698 -29.78 4.79 31.81
N ALA A 699 -29.49 4.65 30.52
CA ALA A 699 -28.17 4.87 29.94
C ALA A 699 -27.79 6.36 29.83
N VAL A 700 -28.65 7.32 30.20
CA VAL A 700 -28.27 8.75 30.28
C VAL A 700 -27.15 8.97 31.29
N ASP A 701 -27.27 8.31 32.45
CA ASP A 701 -26.28 8.38 33.52
C ASP A 701 -24.93 7.76 33.09
N LEU A 702 -24.93 6.90 32.07
CA LEU A 702 -23.74 6.33 31.45
C LEU A 702 -22.89 7.42 30.81
N PHE A 703 -23.52 8.29 30.04
CA PHE A 703 -22.84 9.32 29.27
C PHE A 703 -22.24 10.38 30.18
N ALA A 704 -22.93 10.75 31.26
CA ALA A 704 -22.40 11.67 32.26
C ALA A 704 -21.07 11.21 32.87
N ARG A 705 -20.78 9.90 32.84
CA ARG A 705 -19.58 9.27 33.40
C ARG A 705 -18.49 8.96 32.36
N LEU A 706 -18.70 9.31 31.09
CA LEU A 706 -17.80 9.03 29.98
C LEU A 706 -17.30 10.34 29.31
N PRO A 707 -16.48 11.15 30.01
CA PRO A 707 -16.16 12.51 29.58
C PRO A 707 -15.23 12.64 28.35
N ASP A 708 -14.60 11.55 27.90
CA ASP A 708 -13.77 11.51 26.68
C ASP A 708 -14.37 10.65 25.55
N LEU A 709 -15.65 10.25 25.67
CA LEU A 709 -16.32 9.47 24.63
C LEU A 709 -16.48 10.30 23.35
N ARG A 710 -15.84 9.85 22.27
CA ARG A 710 -15.90 10.48 20.95
C ARG A 710 -16.78 9.73 19.97
N GLU A 711 -16.87 8.42 20.11
CA GLU A 711 -17.60 7.56 19.19
C GLU A 711 -18.62 6.68 19.93
N LEU A 712 -19.86 6.69 19.46
CA LEU A 712 -20.94 5.85 19.97
C LEU A 712 -21.65 5.10 18.83
N TYR A 713 -21.63 3.77 18.90
CA TYR A 713 -22.32 2.90 17.97
C TYR A 713 -23.42 2.14 18.71
N THR A 714 -24.68 2.31 18.34
CA THR A 714 -25.83 1.61 18.95
C THR A 714 -26.60 0.82 17.89
N ILE A 715 -26.88 -0.45 18.19
CA ILE A 715 -27.46 -1.40 17.23
C ILE A 715 -28.99 -1.47 17.31
N GLN A 716 -29.60 -1.08 18.44
CA GLN A 716 -31.06 -1.04 18.64
C GLN A 716 -31.44 0.05 19.63
N THR A 717 -32.52 0.77 19.39
CA THR A 717 -33.11 1.71 20.37
C THR A 717 -34.62 1.50 20.41
N ARG A 718 -35.17 1.07 21.55
CA ARG A 718 -36.62 1.12 21.82
C ARG A 718 -36.85 2.40 22.61
N ASP A 719 -37.55 3.34 21.99
CA ASP A 719 -37.94 4.61 22.59
C ASP A 719 -36.79 5.50 23.05
N PHE A 720 -36.11 6.12 22.09
CA PHE A 720 -35.20 7.25 22.33
C PHE A 720 -35.88 8.37 23.14
N GLN A 721 -37.22 8.44 23.19
CA GLN A 721 -38.02 9.51 23.82
C GLN A 721 -37.75 9.79 25.32
N LEU A 722 -37.01 8.94 26.03
CA LEU A 722 -36.85 9.01 27.49
C LEU A 722 -35.44 9.40 27.99
N LEU A 723 -34.50 9.80 27.11
CA LEU A 723 -33.15 10.23 27.52
C LEU A 723 -33.09 11.63 28.19
N VAL A 724 -34.24 12.28 28.41
CA VAL A 724 -34.36 13.41 29.35
C VAL A 724 -35.52 13.09 30.28
N PRO A 725 -35.28 12.85 31.59
CA PRO A 725 -36.35 12.80 32.57
C PRO A 725 -37.02 14.17 32.58
N SER A 726 -38.30 14.24 32.21
CA SER A 726 -39.09 15.48 32.22
C SER A 726 -39.22 16.13 33.61
N ASP A 727 -38.75 15.45 34.67
CA ASP A 727 -38.95 15.83 36.07
C ASP A 727 -37.65 16.04 36.88
N LEU A 728 -36.45 16.06 36.28
CA LEU A 728 -35.22 16.39 37.00
C LEU A 728 -34.87 17.88 36.84
N PRO A 729 -34.69 18.64 37.95
CA PRO A 729 -34.40 20.07 37.88
C PRO A 729 -33.05 20.32 37.19
N LEU A 730 -33.03 21.33 36.32
CA LEU A 730 -31.90 21.93 35.58
C LEU A 730 -30.76 22.48 36.47
N ALA A 731 -30.47 21.86 37.62
CA ALA A 731 -29.48 22.32 38.58
C ALA A 731 -28.03 21.95 38.18
N HIS A 732 -27.85 21.04 37.22
CA HIS A 732 -26.59 20.81 36.55
C HIS A 732 -26.83 21.02 35.06
N GLY A 733 -26.08 21.94 34.44
CA GLY A 733 -26.18 22.26 33.02
C GLY A 733 -25.98 21.04 32.11
N PRO A 734 -26.11 21.19 30.77
CA PRO A 734 -25.94 20.09 29.81
C PRO A 734 -24.73 19.26 30.20
N THR A 735 -24.93 17.96 30.38
CA THR A 735 -23.93 17.00 30.87
C THR A 735 -22.67 17.12 30.01
N SER A 736 -21.63 17.76 30.56
CA SER A 736 -20.39 18.14 29.86
C SER A 736 -19.72 17.00 29.06
N ALA A 737 -20.03 15.75 29.39
CA ALA A 737 -19.50 14.57 28.74
C ALA A 737 -19.98 14.34 27.29
N LEU A 738 -21.15 14.86 26.88
CA LEU A 738 -21.62 14.72 25.49
C LEU A 738 -21.01 15.75 24.53
N THR A 739 -20.32 16.78 25.04
CA THR A 739 -19.75 17.86 24.21
C THR A 739 -18.61 17.39 23.30
N LYS A 740 -17.98 16.25 23.59
CA LYS A 740 -16.89 15.66 22.79
C LYS A 740 -17.35 14.55 21.84
N LEU A 741 -18.65 14.26 21.78
CA LEU A 741 -19.17 13.20 20.93
C LEU A 741 -19.12 13.64 19.46
N GLU A 742 -18.24 13.00 18.68
CA GLU A 742 -17.96 13.36 17.29
C GLU A 742 -18.70 12.44 16.29
N ALA A 743 -18.99 11.18 16.67
CA ALA A 743 -19.62 10.19 15.79
C ALA A 743 -20.72 9.36 16.48
N ILE A 744 -21.85 9.21 15.79
CA ILE A 744 -23.01 8.41 16.20
C ILE A 744 -23.47 7.49 15.06
N SER A 745 -23.66 6.21 15.35
CA SER A 745 -24.29 5.24 14.44
C SER A 745 -25.50 4.58 15.09
N ILE A 746 -26.63 4.54 14.40
CA ILE A 746 -27.91 3.98 14.84
C ILE A 746 -28.42 2.98 13.80
N ASP A 747 -28.52 1.71 14.19
CA ASP A 747 -29.22 0.69 13.40
C ASP A 747 -30.65 0.47 13.95
N ALA A 748 -31.66 0.51 13.08
CA ALA A 748 -33.07 0.24 13.41
C ALA A 748 -33.58 -1.08 12.79
N SER A 749 -32.68 -2.00 12.42
CA SER A 749 -32.96 -3.13 11.53
C SER A 749 -33.89 -4.23 12.04
N ASN A 750 -34.10 -4.36 13.36
CA ASN A 750 -34.86 -5.46 13.95
C ASN A 750 -36.33 -5.10 14.24
N GLY A 751 -37.23 -5.63 13.40
CA GLY A 751 -38.68 -5.38 13.36
C GLY A 751 -39.51 -5.90 14.53
N PHE A 752 -39.10 -5.66 15.78
CA PHE A 752 -39.94 -5.89 16.95
C PHE A 752 -40.58 -4.58 17.43
N ALA A 753 -41.85 -4.42 17.06
CA ALA A 753 -42.79 -3.33 17.36
C ALA A 753 -42.58 -2.03 16.54
N PRO A 754 -43.67 -1.35 16.13
CA PRO A 754 -43.57 -0.02 15.54
C PRO A 754 -42.95 0.88 16.59
N LEU A 755 -41.67 1.20 16.42
CA LEU A 755 -40.99 2.19 17.23
C LEU A 755 -41.86 3.43 17.25
N THR A 756 -42.24 3.87 18.46
CA THR A 756 -42.86 5.18 18.65
C THR A 756 -41.92 6.16 17.97
N PRO A 757 -42.35 6.83 16.90
CA PRO A 757 -41.42 7.54 16.04
C PRO A 757 -40.67 8.57 16.87
N ILE A 758 -39.35 8.49 16.83
CA ILE A 758 -38.47 9.51 17.38
C ILE A 758 -38.71 10.74 16.51
N ASN A 759 -39.49 11.69 17.02
CA ASN A 759 -39.64 12.95 16.31
C ASN A 759 -38.34 13.76 16.47
N ALA A 760 -38.05 14.57 15.45
CA ALA A 760 -36.91 15.49 15.41
C ALA A 760 -36.77 16.37 16.65
N GLN A 761 -37.90 16.82 17.21
CA GLN A 761 -37.91 17.66 18.42
C GLN A 761 -37.41 16.89 19.65
N THR A 762 -37.63 15.59 19.73
CA THR A 762 -37.19 14.75 20.83
C THR A 762 -35.71 14.45 20.72
N PHE A 763 -35.21 14.13 19.52
CA PHE A 763 -33.77 13.98 19.27
C PHE A 763 -33.03 15.29 19.56
N GLY A 764 -33.57 16.44 19.16
CA GLY A 764 -32.95 17.75 19.41
C GLY A 764 -33.06 18.28 20.83
N ARG A 765 -34.10 17.92 21.59
CA ARG A 765 -34.14 18.17 23.04
C ARG A 765 -33.15 17.31 23.83
N GLN A 766 -32.72 16.18 23.28
CA GLN A 766 -31.90 15.20 23.99
C GLN A 766 -30.39 15.41 23.86
N PHE A 767 -29.93 15.90 22.71
CA PHE A 767 -28.51 16.22 22.52
C PHE A 767 -28.19 17.71 22.70
N GLY A 768 -29.22 18.57 22.80
CA GLY A 768 -29.05 20.01 22.97
C GLY A 768 -28.38 20.69 21.76
N SER A 769 -28.28 22.01 21.80
CA SER A 769 -27.59 22.81 20.77
C SER A 769 -26.07 22.83 20.91
N GLU A 770 -25.52 22.18 21.94
CA GLU A 770 -24.09 22.22 22.27
C GLU A 770 -23.30 21.00 21.76
N VAL A 771 -23.98 19.94 21.31
CA VAL A 771 -23.34 18.71 20.79
C VAL A 771 -23.23 18.78 19.27
N MET A 772 -22.01 18.94 18.77
CA MET A 772 -21.72 19.00 17.33
C MET A 772 -21.44 17.59 16.80
N VAL A 773 -22.46 16.93 16.23
CA VAL A 773 -22.31 15.59 15.66
C VAL A 773 -21.73 15.72 14.27
N ARG A 774 -20.48 15.27 14.09
CA ARG A 774 -19.81 15.32 12.78
C ARG A 774 -20.15 14.13 11.91
N THR A 775 -20.46 12.98 12.50
CA THR A 775 -20.83 11.76 11.77
C THR A 775 -22.13 11.19 12.30
N LEU A 776 -23.13 11.01 11.42
CA LEU A 776 -24.38 10.31 11.72
C LEU A 776 -24.60 9.19 10.70
N GLU A 777 -24.77 7.96 11.19
CA GLU A 777 -25.22 6.83 10.38
C GLU A 777 -26.58 6.32 10.89
N TRP A 778 -27.57 6.22 10.01
CA TRP A 778 -28.93 5.81 10.35
C TRP A 778 -29.48 4.81 9.35
N GLU A 779 -29.59 3.55 9.76
CA GLU A 779 -30.16 2.49 8.92
C GLU A 779 -31.68 2.30 9.15
N LYS A 780 -32.44 2.08 8.07
CA LYS A 780 -33.91 1.95 8.04
C LYS A 780 -34.67 3.11 8.70
N CYS A 781 -34.32 4.33 8.32
CA CYS A 781 -34.98 5.55 8.78
C CYS A 781 -36.42 5.67 8.22
N SER A 782 -37.44 5.65 9.09
CA SER A 782 -38.85 5.79 8.70
C SER A 782 -39.35 7.25 8.61
N ARG A 783 -38.57 8.21 9.12
CA ARG A 783 -38.91 9.64 9.19
C ARG A 783 -37.75 10.53 8.74
N THR A 784 -37.27 10.27 7.54
CA THR A 784 -36.14 10.99 6.95
C THR A 784 -36.37 12.50 6.95
N ASP A 785 -37.60 12.94 6.66
CA ASP A 785 -37.95 14.36 6.59
C ASP A 785 -37.70 15.13 7.90
N GLU A 786 -38.10 14.52 9.02
CA GLU A 786 -37.96 15.08 10.35
C GLU A 786 -36.48 15.13 10.77
N ILE A 787 -35.71 14.06 10.51
CA ILE A 787 -34.27 14.05 10.84
C ILE A 787 -33.53 15.17 10.09
N LEU A 788 -33.89 15.41 8.84
CA LEU A 788 -33.29 16.47 8.06
C LEU A 788 -33.66 17.86 8.60
N ASP A 789 -34.90 18.08 9.02
CA ASP A 789 -35.30 19.32 9.70
C ASP A 789 -34.48 19.55 10.98
N TYR A 790 -34.28 18.49 11.77
CA TYR A 790 -33.43 18.58 12.96
C TYR A 790 -31.99 18.96 12.64
N LEU A 791 -31.35 18.28 11.67
CA LEU A 791 -29.97 18.58 11.30
C LEU A 791 -29.80 20.02 10.83
N LEU A 792 -30.79 20.56 10.12
CA LEU A 792 -30.79 21.94 9.65
C LEU A 792 -30.96 22.95 10.77
N GLU A 793 -31.87 22.70 11.71
CA GLU A 793 -32.15 23.65 12.80
C GLU A 793 -31.09 23.61 13.90
N MET A 794 -30.54 22.43 14.19
CA MET A 794 -29.83 22.18 15.46
C MET A 794 -28.42 21.60 15.29
N ASN A 795 -28.06 21.03 14.13
CA ASN A 795 -26.72 20.46 13.91
C ASN A 795 -26.17 20.72 12.49
N PRO A 796 -26.04 21.99 12.07
CA PRO A 796 -25.57 22.31 10.72
C PRO A 796 -24.10 21.93 10.47
N GLY A 797 -23.34 21.62 11.52
CA GLY A 797 -21.93 21.23 11.49
C GLY A 797 -21.65 19.75 11.16
N ILE A 798 -22.65 19.02 10.67
CA ILE A 798 -22.49 17.60 10.29
C ILE A 798 -21.58 17.46 9.07
N TRP A 799 -20.60 16.55 9.13
CA TRP A 799 -19.63 16.30 8.05
C TRP A 799 -19.94 15.02 7.27
N HIS A 800 -20.42 13.98 7.94
CA HIS A 800 -20.69 12.68 7.34
C HIS A 800 -22.10 12.22 7.72
N LEU A 801 -22.93 11.97 6.71
CA LEU A 801 -24.31 11.55 6.90
C LEU A 801 -24.61 10.32 6.07
N THR A 802 -24.90 9.20 6.73
CA THR A 802 -25.41 7.98 6.10
C THR A 802 -26.87 7.81 6.51
N ILE A 803 -27.80 7.78 5.55
CA ILE A 803 -29.21 7.46 5.80
C ILE A 803 -29.64 6.38 4.82
N VAL A 804 -30.18 5.29 5.35
CA VAL A 804 -30.88 4.26 4.58
C VAL A 804 -32.37 4.37 4.90
N PRO A 805 -33.22 4.88 3.99
CA PRO A 805 -34.65 4.98 4.25
C PRO A 805 -35.29 3.61 4.50
N ALA A 806 -36.25 3.54 5.42
CA ALA A 806 -37.02 2.32 5.67
C ALA A 806 -37.89 1.94 4.47
N ASN A 807 -38.40 2.94 3.76
CA ASN A 807 -39.22 2.79 2.56
C ASN A 807 -38.56 3.54 1.39
N GLN A 808 -38.74 3.04 0.16
CA GLN A 808 -38.26 3.75 -1.02
C GLN A 808 -39.00 5.09 -1.15
N PRO A 809 -38.31 6.24 -1.12
CA PRO A 809 -38.97 7.53 -1.21
C PRO A 809 -39.61 7.70 -2.58
N SER A 810 -40.78 8.34 -2.60
CA SER A 810 -41.37 8.83 -3.84
C SER A 810 -40.44 9.88 -4.49
N PRO A 811 -40.57 10.12 -5.80
CA PRO A 811 -39.77 11.15 -6.47
C PRO A 811 -39.91 12.53 -5.82
N GLU A 812 -41.10 12.88 -5.33
CA GLU A 812 -41.37 14.16 -4.66
C GLU A 812 -40.67 14.26 -3.30
N GLU A 813 -40.77 13.21 -2.48
CA GLU A 813 -40.09 13.12 -1.18
C GLU A 813 -38.57 13.17 -1.34
N LEU A 814 -38.05 12.45 -2.33
CA LEU A 814 -36.63 12.46 -2.62
C LEU A 814 -36.14 13.87 -2.98
N MET A 815 -36.88 14.60 -3.81
CA MET A 815 -36.52 15.98 -4.17
C MET A 815 -36.56 16.91 -2.96
N ALA A 816 -37.54 16.72 -2.06
CA ALA A 816 -37.58 17.45 -0.80
C ALA A 816 -36.34 17.14 0.07
N TYR A 817 -35.92 15.88 0.16
CA TYR A 817 -34.72 15.48 0.90
C TYR A 817 -33.44 16.06 0.29
N LEU A 818 -33.29 16.04 -1.03
CA LEU A 818 -32.15 16.66 -1.73
C LEU A 818 -32.05 18.16 -1.45
N SER A 819 -33.19 18.86 -1.45
CA SER A 819 -33.24 20.28 -1.07
C SER A 819 -32.74 20.50 0.36
N LYS A 820 -33.16 19.65 1.31
CA LYS A 820 -32.72 19.73 2.71
C LYS A 820 -31.23 19.39 2.87
N PHE A 821 -30.72 18.36 2.21
CA PHE A 821 -29.28 18.04 2.22
C PHE A 821 -28.43 19.21 1.72
N SER A 822 -28.93 19.95 0.73
CA SER A 822 -28.20 21.11 0.18
C SER A 822 -28.10 22.32 1.11
N GLN A 823 -28.91 22.34 2.17
CA GLN A 823 -28.90 23.39 3.18
C GLN A 823 -27.96 23.07 4.36
N LEU A 824 -27.29 21.91 4.38
CA LEU A 824 -26.31 21.53 5.40
C LEU A 824 -24.90 22.04 5.00
N PRO A 825 -24.39 23.11 5.62
CA PRO A 825 -23.23 23.86 5.10
C PRO A 825 -21.88 23.17 5.28
N GLU A 826 -21.77 22.23 6.22
CA GLU A 826 -20.52 21.49 6.50
C GLU A 826 -20.54 20.04 5.99
N LEU A 827 -21.63 19.60 5.36
CA LEU A 827 -21.78 18.21 4.93
C LEU A 827 -20.76 17.88 3.84
N ARG A 828 -19.84 16.97 4.14
CA ARG A 828 -18.76 16.49 3.26
C ARG A 828 -19.09 15.17 2.59
N THR A 829 -19.67 14.23 3.32
CA THR A 829 -20.04 12.91 2.80
C THR A 829 -21.51 12.65 3.04
N LEU A 830 -22.23 12.28 1.98
CA LEU A 830 -23.61 11.84 2.04
C LEU A 830 -23.73 10.43 1.48
N LYS A 831 -24.24 9.48 2.25
CA LYS A 831 -24.65 8.16 1.77
C LYS A 831 -26.16 8.02 1.96
N PHE A 832 -26.93 8.38 0.95
CA PHE A 832 -28.39 8.27 0.95
C PHE A 832 -28.85 7.07 0.12
N LEU A 833 -28.85 5.87 0.72
CA LEU A 833 -29.04 4.60 0.00
C LEU A 833 -30.54 4.32 -0.30
N ALA A 834 -31.14 5.14 -1.16
CA ALA A 834 -32.55 5.05 -1.53
C ALA A 834 -32.82 4.28 -2.85
N LEU A 835 -31.78 3.99 -3.63
CA LEU A 835 -31.88 3.28 -4.89
C LEU A 835 -31.37 1.84 -4.78
N PHE A 836 -32.29 0.88 -4.78
CA PHE A 836 -31.99 -0.56 -4.82
C PHE A 836 -31.97 -1.15 -6.24
N ARG A 837 -31.90 -0.32 -7.28
CA ARG A 837 -31.93 -0.76 -8.68
C ARG A 837 -30.52 -1.06 -9.21
N ALA A 838 -30.42 -2.08 -10.05
CA ALA A 838 -29.17 -2.43 -10.73
C ALA A 838 -28.64 -1.26 -11.58
N PRO A 839 -27.30 -1.13 -11.73
CA PRO A 839 -26.69 -0.07 -12.52
C PRO A 839 -27.17 -0.11 -13.98
N SER A 840 -27.70 1.00 -14.46
CA SER A 840 -28.14 1.21 -15.84
C SER A 840 -27.72 2.61 -16.31
N PRO A 841 -27.57 2.86 -17.63
CA PRO A 841 -27.23 4.20 -18.13
C PRO A 841 -28.17 5.29 -17.62
N ARG A 842 -29.47 4.96 -17.47
CA ARG A 842 -30.48 5.89 -16.94
C ARG A 842 -30.31 6.15 -15.45
N SER A 843 -30.02 5.13 -14.64
CA SER A 843 -29.80 5.33 -13.20
C SER A 843 -28.50 6.07 -12.93
N ILE A 844 -27.46 5.83 -13.72
CA ILE A 844 -26.16 6.53 -13.64
C ILE A 844 -26.33 8.02 -14.00
N ALA A 845 -26.98 8.32 -15.13
CA ALA A 845 -27.24 9.70 -15.54
C ALA A 845 -28.09 10.43 -14.50
N TRP A 846 -29.07 9.74 -13.92
CA TRP A 846 -29.90 10.28 -12.86
C TRP A 846 -29.11 10.56 -11.58
N GLU A 847 -28.27 9.63 -11.10
CA GLU A 847 -27.47 9.84 -9.89
C GLU A 847 -26.48 11.00 -10.08
N MET A 848 -25.87 11.09 -11.27
CA MET A 848 -24.96 12.18 -11.63
C MET A 848 -25.67 13.55 -11.64
N GLU A 849 -26.87 13.61 -12.25
CA GLU A 849 -27.71 14.82 -12.26
C GLU A 849 -28.04 15.29 -10.84
N ARG A 850 -28.42 14.36 -9.94
CA ARG A 850 -28.72 14.72 -8.54
C ARG A 850 -27.49 15.17 -7.76
N CYS A 851 -26.31 14.58 -8.02
CA CYS A 851 -25.06 15.08 -7.43
C CYS A 851 -24.76 16.52 -7.88
N GLN A 852 -25.06 16.86 -9.13
CA GLN A 852 -24.90 18.21 -9.66
C GLN A 852 -25.93 19.18 -9.06
N GLU A 853 -27.18 18.77 -8.90
CA GLU A 853 -28.21 19.58 -8.25
C GLU A 853 -27.90 19.87 -6.78
N LEU A 854 -27.46 18.87 -6.00
CA LEU A 854 -27.05 19.08 -4.60
C LEU A 854 -25.98 20.16 -4.47
N ARG A 855 -25.04 20.18 -5.42
CA ARG A 855 -24.00 21.20 -5.49
C ARG A 855 -24.57 22.58 -5.82
N ILE A 856 -25.37 22.68 -6.88
CA ILE A 856 -25.96 23.95 -7.33
C ILE A 856 -26.79 24.59 -6.22
N ASN A 857 -27.51 23.76 -5.44
CA ASN A 857 -28.45 24.21 -4.43
C ASN A 857 -27.82 24.54 -3.06
N GLY A 858 -26.49 24.39 -2.89
CA GLY A 858 -25.81 24.90 -1.69
C GLY A 858 -24.86 23.95 -0.96
N ALA A 859 -24.83 22.65 -1.31
CA ALA A 859 -23.94 21.65 -0.67
C ALA A 859 -22.47 21.78 -1.14
N LYS A 860 -21.87 22.97 -1.02
CA LYS A 860 -20.52 23.24 -1.54
C LYS A 860 -19.42 22.44 -0.84
N SER A 861 -19.63 22.08 0.43
CA SER A 861 -18.74 21.25 1.24
C SER A 861 -18.73 19.77 0.83
N LEU A 862 -19.70 19.34 0.01
CA LEU A 862 -19.90 17.93 -0.34
C LEU A 862 -18.81 17.44 -1.31
N VAL A 863 -18.08 16.42 -0.85
CA VAL A 863 -16.96 15.76 -1.55
C VAL A 863 -17.25 14.29 -1.87
N SER A 864 -18.28 13.69 -1.27
CA SER A 864 -18.66 12.30 -1.53
C SER A 864 -20.16 12.09 -1.40
N VAL A 865 -20.79 11.46 -2.39
CA VAL A 865 -22.23 11.16 -2.43
C VAL A 865 -22.47 9.73 -2.90
N SER A 866 -23.28 8.95 -2.18
CA SER A 866 -23.73 7.63 -2.63
C SER A 866 -25.25 7.57 -2.55
N PHE A 867 -25.93 7.34 -3.69
CA PHE A 867 -27.38 7.12 -3.72
C PHE A 867 -27.78 5.64 -3.75
N SER A 868 -26.81 4.79 -4.05
CA SER A 868 -26.94 3.34 -4.13
C SER A 868 -25.70 2.66 -3.55
N THR A 869 -25.75 1.35 -3.36
CA THR A 869 -24.59 0.56 -2.90
C THR A 869 -23.56 0.33 -4.01
N PHE A 870 -23.89 0.67 -5.27
CA PHE A 870 -23.05 0.41 -6.44
C PHE A 870 -22.08 1.55 -6.76
N PHE A 871 -22.48 2.79 -6.48
CA PHE A 871 -21.72 3.99 -6.83
C PHE A 871 -21.52 4.90 -5.64
N THR A 872 -20.30 5.37 -5.49
CA THR A 872 -19.93 6.51 -4.65
C THR A 872 -19.32 7.57 -5.54
N TRP A 873 -20.02 8.68 -5.70
CA TRP A 873 -19.61 9.83 -6.48
C TRP A 873 -18.72 10.70 -5.61
N THR A 874 -17.46 10.82 -5.96
CA THR A 874 -16.50 11.66 -5.24
C THR A 874 -16.17 12.89 -6.06
N ARG A 875 -15.99 14.02 -5.38
CA ARG A 875 -15.60 15.29 -5.97
C ARG A 875 -14.37 15.78 -5.22
N HIS A 876 -13.33 16.13 -5.95
CA HIS A 876 -12.20 16.81 -5.32
C HIS A 876 -12.68 18.19 -4.84
N PRO A 877 -12.34 18.64 -3.62
CA PRO A 877 -12.78 19.94 -3.10
C PRO A 877 -12.46 21.11 -4.05
N GLU A 878 -11.39 20.94 -4.84
CA GLU A 878 -10.86 21.90 -5.80
C GLU A 878 -11.57 21.83 -7.17
N ASP A 879 -12.04 20.66 -7.62
CA ASP A 879 -12.68 20.52 -8.93
C ASP A 879 -14.05 21.25 -8.98
N GLU A 880 -14.11 22.33 -9.76
CA GLU A 880 -15.30 23.16 -10.04
C GLU A 880 -16.42 22.43 -10.84
N GLY A 881 -16.56 21.11 -10.77
CA GLY A 881 -17.43 20.44 -11.74
C GLY A 881 -17.81 19.02 -11.42
N LEU A 882 -16.78 18.20 -11.29
CA LEU A 882 -16.85 16.86 -11.81
C LEU A 882 -16.95 15.85 -10.69
N TRP A 883 -18.12 15.22 -10.61
CA TRP A 883 -18.34 14.04 -9.79
C TRP A 883 -17.76 12.82 -10.51
N GLN A 884 -16.81 12.15 -9.88
CA GLN A 884 -16.19 10.93 -10.37
C GLN A 884 -16.82 9.72 -9.68
N PRO A 885 -17.38 8.74 -10.43
CA PRO A 885 -17.92 7.53 -9.84
C PRO A 885 -16.79 6.61 -9.38
N SER A 886 -16.93 6.07 -8.17
CA SER A 886 -16.09 5.02 -7.57
C SER A 886 -16.99 3.89 -7.04
N GLY A 887 -16.43 2.69 -6.85
CA GLY A 887 -17.16 1.53 -6.33
C GLY A 887 -17.38 0.39 -7.34
N PRO A 888 -18.03 -0.71 -6.93
CA PRO A 888 -18.14 -1.93 -7.72
C PRO A 888 -18.94 -1.75 -9.02
N GLY A 889 -19.81 -0.75 -9.11
CA GLY A 889 -20.56 -0.42 -10.33
C GLY A 889 -19.70 0.20 -11.45
N VAL A 890 -18.48 0.66 -11.16
CA VAL A 890 -17.63 1.35 -12.15
C VAL A 890 -17.14 0.42 -13.25
N GLU A 891 -16.95 -0.87 -12.97
CA GLU A 891 -16.59 -1.84 -14.01
C GLU A 891 -17.72 -2.04 -15.01
N VAL A 892 -18.97 -2.00 -14.55
CA VAL A 892 -20.17 -2.00 -15.42
C VAL A 892 -20.21 -0.71 -16.25
N LEU A 893 -19.82 0.42 -15.66
CA LEU A 893 -19.75 1.73 -16.32
C LEU A 893 -18.64 1.81 -17.39
N LYS A 894 -17.57 1.01 -17.26
CA LYS A 894 -16.52 0.86 -18.29
C LYS A 894 -16.92 -0.04 -19.45
N GLN A 895 -17.91 -0.92 -19.24
CA GLN A 895 -18.41 -1.85 -20.24
C GLN A 895 -19.54 -1.25 -21.10
N ILE A 896 -20.28 -0.29 -20.54
CA ILE A 896 -21.27 0.56 -21.22
C ILE A 896 -20.54 1.65 -21.98
#